data_AF-A0A1H1XJR8-F1
#
_entry.id   AF-A0A1H1XJR8-F1
#
_cell.length_a   1.000
_cell.length_b   1.000
_cell.length_c   1.000
_cell.angle_alpha   90.00
_cell.angle_beta   90.00
_cell.angle_gamma   90.00
#
_symmetry.space_group_name_H-M   'P 1'
#
loop_
_entity.id
_entity.type
_entity.pdbx_description
1 polymer ?
#
loop_
_entity_poly.entity_id
_entity_poly.type
_entity_poly.pdbx_seq_one_letter_code
_entity_poly.pdbx_strand_id
1 'polypeptide(L)'
;MADDQLHFASWQRNEVFDRATRVGPRLAGKLALTLTDTDTGQAATGDAPFTLMAAADVGGLKPGAIRHMAPAPYVRDAETTKLVHLDLRDPDLPWRYSPVLAAGDRLAPWLALLVGTVEELVVEGGTVTRVEPSVLVAHDLAQSYRWAHTQQAGSGETIARIVSPRGTEPGADGKPVGLQPQREHVAVLVPTFDDAGQPMWTAAGVLQPGARGSLPAFHSWRFWTAEAGDFETLAAALTVPPAHDVGKARLHYRRQVPADGVDIDATLEVRGAITSLQQPETVQPDLLAAVTSDLDLLDDEIEGTIGLPHYGRPWLPEPDDAPVGWPHDLNDDPRFRGSTGLGVQMGVEAQEALMDAAVAQAGALREAGQRIGFLALGLLAGGRLWDRRLPTDPHARLALLGPMTARMPAAGGGTVLDRVTSDTSPLVPGQFSSAAHRLLRDRTATTRHLAGGGVDRTGALAWANQPDQPADRAPDGVPHVDAVAAQLGLPTIEELFEIDDTWLEEVMAELDQLLDDFRAKYRDGVRSGEDPVQLRRDLAEPLFAELQDRLEARMRERDLPCSASGMLTWIGGQTGNDLFAFLGQVLSDDGAREQLDDLVRDAIRHCMAGRRCRELVGQRRRGFPCEVIVDHSPGPDTETVRPIDLVGLSGIVSQAVDPRGPRPPAKVRLCSRLVGVDCSTLVPTEFPIGLDFPTWSLLQQHDREWLLPGADSLDQDSVTALQTNPTFVDAFMVGINTQFMSEMRWRDLAVARTCTPLRMFWGQVDHTTQQRSADIEPLAEWATAPDDPVGALSHQTIKPHDPANPDGSRLVVVFRSDLFRRYPSTLVYLVEDDTDDAVLTERLTSPPQLDMPPGTPDPEAWRRDREHVGPVFTGTLTPELTFFTFDVTPSTLEQYWLVLDEPPAELRFRNDQPLDTTSAATVARTALDQPTRVAISGQALEDAGLAG
;
A
#
# COMPACT_ATOMS: atom_id res chain seq x y z
N MET A 1 11.87 6.25 -28.90
CA MET A 1 11.21 7.53 -29.27
C MET A 1 11.08 7.53 -30.77
N ALA A 2 9.87 7.66 -31.32
CA ALA A 2 9.66 7.66 -32.76
C ALA A 2 10.40 8.84 -33.43
N ASP A 3 11.10 8.55 -34.52
CA ASP A 3 11.93 9.44 -35.34
C ASP A 3 11.17 10.70 -35.85
N ASP A 4 9.83 10.68 -35.78
CA ASP A 4 8.93 11.70 -36.33
C ASP A 4 8.89 13.04 -35.55
N GLN A 5 9.73 13.21 -34.51
CA GLN A 5 9.79 14.42 -33.68
C GLN A 5 11.14 15.17 -33.71
N LEU A 6 12.14 14.71 -34.47
CA LEU A 6 13.44 15.37 -34.56
C LEU A 6 13.65 16.02 -35.93
N HIS A 7 13.86 17.34 -35.93
CA HIS A 7 14.21 18.09 -37.14
C HIS A 7 15.68 18.50 -37.12
N PHE A 8 16.42 18.13 -38.17
CA PHE A 8 17.83 18.46 -38.35
C PHE A 8 18.02 19.53 -39.44
N ALA A 9 18.83 20.54 -39.16
CA ALA A 9 19.29 21.51 -40.17
C ALA A 9 20.81 21.63 -40.15
N SER A 10 21.42 21.78 -41.34
CA SER A 10 22.87 21.67 -41.52
C SER A 10 23.65 22.82 -40.87
N TRP A 11 23.04 23.99 -40.74
CA TRP A 11 23.58 25.13 -40.01
C TRP A 11 22.48 26.13 -39.68
N GLN A 12 22.73 26.98 -38.68
CA GLN A 12 21.91 28.14 -38.37
C GLN A 12 22.81 29.34 -38.10
N ARG A 13 22.45 30.51 -38.64
CA ARG A 13 23.18 31.76 -38.44
C ARG A 13 22.23 32.95 -38.54
N ASN A 14 22.56 34.07 -37.91
CA ASN A 14 21.77 35.28 -37.97
C ASN A 14 21.71 35.87 -39.41
N GLU A 15 20.59 36.46 -39.81
CA GLU A 15 20.40 37.06 -41.14
C GLU A 15 21.36 38.22 -41.45
N VAL A 16 21.98 38.84 -40.43
CA VAL A 16 23.00 39.89 -40.62
C VAL A 16 24.16 39.44 -41.52
N PHE A 17 24.44 38.13 -41.55
CA PHE A 17 25.51 37.57 -42.37
C PHE A 17 25.20 37.58 -43.87
N ASP A 18 23.92 37.64 -44.27
CA ASP A 18 23.51 37.75 -45.68
C ASP A 18 23.86 39.12 -46.29
N ARG A 19 24.13 40.12 -45.43
CA ARG A 19 24.55 41.47 -45.81
C ARG A 19 26.07 41.68 -45.75
N ALA A 20 26.82 40.65 -45.35
CA ALA A 20 28.26 40.74 -45.15
C ALA A 20 29.05 40.15 -46.32
N THR A 21 30.24 40.68 -46.57
CA THR A 21 31.22 40.13 -47.51
C THR A 21 32.57 39.94 -46.81
N ARG A 22 33.41 39.05 -47.35
CA ARG A 22 34.73 38.79 -46.77
C ARG A 22 35.69 39.94 -47.05
N VAL A 23 36.24 40.52 -45.99
CA VAL A 23 37.26 41.58 -46.01
C VAL A 23 38.44 41.12 -45.15
N GLY A 24 39.47 40.56 -45.78
CA GLY A 24 40.60 39.95 -45.10
C GLY A 24 40.18 38.73 -44.24
N PRO A 25 40.53 38.69 -42.94
CA PRO A 25 40.15 37.60 -42.03
C PRO A 25 38.72 37.71 -41.47
N ARG A 26 37.98 38.78 -41.80
CA ARG A 26 36.66 39.09 -41.20
C ARG A 26 35.56 39.20 -42.25
N LEU A 27 34.33 39.14 -41.77
CA LEU A 27 33.14 39.53 -42.53
C LEU A 27 32.76 40.97 -42.17
N ALA A 28 32.50 41.80 -43.18
CA ALA A 28 32.07 43.19 -43.00
C ALA A 28 30.96 43.52 -43.99
N GLY A 29 30.07 44.43 -43.60
CA GLY A 29 28.92 44.80 -44.40
C GLY A 29 28.50 46.25 -44.16
N LYS A 30 27.41 46.64 -44.80
CA LYS A 30 26.76 47.93 -44.59
C LYS A 30 25.29 47.68 -44.25
N LEU A 31 24.81 48.31 -43.19
CA LEU A 31 23.41 48.28 -42.79
C LEU A 31 22.75 49.59 -43.19
N ALA A 32 21.69 49.52 -43.99
CA ALA A 32 20.88 50.69 -44.31
C ALA A 32 20.06 51.08 -43.07
N LEU A 33 20.34 52.26 -42.52
CA LEU A 33 19.64 52.85 -41.39
C LEU A 33 18.78 54.01 -41.87
N THR A 34 17.54 54.07 -41.41
CA THR A 34 16.67 55.24 -41.56
C THR A 34 16.39 55.80 -40.19
N LEU A 35 16.87 57.02 -39.93
CA LEU A 35 16.56 57.78 -38.72
C LEU A 35 15.39 58.70 -39.02
N THR A 36 14.34 58.59 -38.23
CA THR A 36 13.17 59.47 -38.34
C THR A 36 13.07 60.29 -37.06
N ASP A 37 13.06 61.60 -37.20
CA ASP A 37 12.75 62.53 -36.12
C ASP A 37 11.25 62.43 -35.81
N THR A 38 10.92 62.02 -34.58
CA THR A 38 9.55 61.80 -34.14
C THR A 38 8.73 63.08 -33.97
N ASP A 39 9.38 64.23 -33.80
CA ASP A 39 8.70 65.51 -33.59
C ASP A 39 8.47 66.26 -34.91
N THR A 40 9.41 66.14 -35.85
CA THR A 40 9.33 66.85 -37.14
C THR A 40 8.90 65.96 -38.31
N GLY A 41 8.95 64.64 -38.17
CA GLY A 41 8.66 63.67 -39.23
C GLY A 41 9.73 63.61 -40.32
N GLN A 42 10.86 64.32 -40.19
CA GLN A 42 11.96 64.23 -41.14
C GLN A 42 12.69 62.90 -41.01
N ALA A 43 12.94 62.24 -42.13
CA ALA A 43 13.73 61.01 -42.18
C ALA A 43 15.04 61.21 -42.96
N ALA A 44 16.12 60.63 -42.45
CA ALA A 44 17.41 60.55 -43.11
C ALA A 44 17.83 59.08 -43.21
N THR A 45 18.16 58.64 -44.43
CA THR A 45 18.66 57.29 -44.68
C THR A 45 20.16 57.31 -44.99
N GLY A 46 20.91 56.37 -44.43
CA GLY A 46 22.34 56.22 -44.68
C GLY A 46 22.84 54.82 -44.35
N ASP A 47 24.03 54.49 -44.83
CA ASP A 47 24.67 53.20 -44.57
C ASP A 47 25.59 53.28 -43.35
N ALA A 48 25.38 52.41 -42.36
CA ALA A 48 26.32 52.18 -41.27
C ALA A 48 27.20 50.97 -41.61
N PRO A 49 28.53 51.14 -41.77
CA PRO A 49 29.43 50.00 -41.92
C PRO A 49 29.49 49.21 -40.61
N PHE A 50 29.47 47.89 -40.70
CA PHE A 50 29.69 47.01 -39.56
C PHE A 50 30.75 45.96 -39.89
N THR A 51 31.42 45.46 -38.85
CA THR A 51 32.38 44.36 -38.94
C THR A 51 31.99 43.32 -37.90
N LEU A 52 31.97 42.07 -38.31
CA LEU A 52 31.63 40.94 -37.45
C LEU A 52 32.91 40.42 -36.79
N MET A 53 32.76 39.89 -35.57
CA MET A 53 33.86 39.23 -34.88
C MET A 53 34.23 37.93 -35.60
N ALA A 54 35.52 37.61 -35.60
CA ALA A 54 36.07 36.38 -36.18
C ALA A 54 36.56 35.44 -35.07
N ALA A 55 36.92 34.20 -35.44
CA ALA A 55 37.43 33.19 -34.52
C ALA A 55 38.59 33.70 -33.64
N ALA A 56 39.49 34.50 -34.21
CA ALA A 56 40.63 35.09 -33.51
C ALA A 56 40.27 36.10 -32.40
N ASP A 57 39.04 36.62 -32.39
CA ASP A 57 38.56 37.52 -31.34
C ASP A 57 38.05 36.77 -30.09
N VAL A 58 37.93 35.44 -30.17
CA VAL A 58 37.32 34.63 -29.12
C VAL A 58 38.40 34.01 -28.24
N GLY A 59 38.51 34.50 -27.01
CA GLY A 59 39.45 33.96 -26.02
C GLY A 59 38.98 32.69 -25.29
N GLY A 60 37.68 32.36 -25.34
CA GLY A 60 37.11 31.21 -24.64
C GLY A 60 35.58 31.20 -24.65
N LEU A 61 35.00 30.08 -24.22
CA LEU A 61 33.54 29.93 -24.07
C LEU A 61 33.10 30.26 -22.64
N LYS A 62 31.88 30.79 -22.50
CA LYS A 62 31.28 31.03 -21.18
C LYS A 62 30.91 29.70 -20.50
N PRO A 63 30.97 29.62 -19.15
CA PRO A 63 30.40 28.49 -18.42
C PRO A 63 28.93 28.27 -18.82
N GLY A 64 28.54 27.03 -19.09
CA GLY A 64 27.19 26.67 -19.53
C GLY A 64 26.89 26.88 -21.02
N ALA A 65 27.88 27.29 -21.83
CA ALA A 65 27.74 27.28 -23.29
C ALA A 65 27.59 25.84 -23.83
N ILE A 66 28.29 24.88 -23.22
CA ILE A 66 28.13 23.44 -23.44
C ILE A 66 27.08 22.93 -22.47
N ARG A 67 26.04 22.28 -23.00
CA ARG A 67 24.90 21.74 -22.26
C ARG A 67 25.08 20.26 -21.93
N HIS A 68 25.61 19.50 -22.88
CA HIS A 68 25.76 18.04 -22.78
C HIS A 68 27.00 17.60 -23.55
N MET A 69 27.58 16.48 -23.12
CA MET A 69 28.74 15.83 -23.71
C MET A 69 28.49 14.34 -23.69
N ALA A 70 28.72 13.68 -24.82
CA ALA A 70 28.66 12.23 -24.95
C ALA A 70 29.95 11.73 -25.63
N PRO A 71 30.72 10.84 -25.01
CA PRO A 71 30.52 10.28 -23.67
C PRO A 71 30.66 11.34 -22.57
N ALA A 72 29.95 11.12 -21.45
CA ALA A 72 30.05 12.00 -20.29
C ALA A 72 31.50 12.04 -19.75
N PRO A 73 31.92 13.17 -19.14
CA PRO A 73 33.25 13.26 -18.53
C PRO A 73 33.52 12.13 -17.53
N TYR A 74 34.64 11.46 -17.72
CA TYR A 74 35.18 10.39 -16.89
C TYR A 74 34.40 9.06 -16.88
N VAL A 75 33.46 8.86 -17.82
CA VAL A 75 32.82 7.55 -18.01
C VAL A 75 33.87 6.49 -18.37
N ARG A 76 33.70 5.26 -17.88
CA ARG A 76 34.72 4.21 -18.03
C ARG A 76 34.45 3.17 -19.12
N ASP A 77 33.26 3.23 -19.67
CA ASP A 77 32.60 2.20 -20.45
C ASP A 77 31.96 2.79 -21.71
N ALA A 78 32.54 3.85 -22.28
CA ALA A 78 32.05 4.43 -23.53
C ALA A 78 32.10 3.40 -24.66
N GLU A 79 31.03 3.32 -25.43
CA GLU A 79 30.95 2.40 -26.56
C GLU A 79 31.90 2.81 -27.69
N THR A 80 32.53 1.81 -28.30
CA THR A 80 33.47 2.04 -29.41
C THR A 80 32.77 2.41 -30.71
N THR A 81 31.49 2.06 -30.85
CA THR A 81 30.67 2.22 -32.06
C THR A 81 29.91 3.55 -32.12
N LYS A 82 30.12 4.46 -31.16
CA LYS A 82 29.42 5.75 -31.08
C LYS A 82 30.36 6.93 -31.31
N LEU A 83 29.85 7.97 -31.98
CA LEU A 83 30.53 9.24 -32.20
C LEU A 83 30.54 10.07 -30.92
N VAL A 84 31.70 10.63 -30.62
CA VAL A 84 31.84 11.62 -29.56
C VAL A 84 31.24 12.94 -30.02
N HIS A 85 30.37 13.53 -29.21
CA HIS A 85 29.74 14.81 -29.51
C HIS A 85 29.52 15.67 -28.28
N LEU A 86 29.21 16.94 -28.51
CA LEU A 86 28.76 17.86 -27.50
C LEU A 86 27.66 18.77 -28.02
N ASP A 87 26.85 19.23 -27.08
CA ASP A 87 25.70 20.10 -27.34
C ASP A 87 25.97 21.49 -26.83
N LEU A 88 25.68 22.47 -27.68
CA LEU A 88 25.80 23.89 -27.42
C LEU A 88 24.41 24.49 -27.24
N ARG A 89 24.29 25.35 -26.23
CA ARG A 89 23.04 26.04 -25.90
C ARG A 89 22.57 26.98 -27.01
N ASP A 90 23.50 27.69 -27.65
CA ASP A 90 23.20 28.65 -28.70
C ASP A 90 23.27 27.95 -30.08
N PRO A 91 22.18 27.91 -30.86
CA PRO A 91 22.13 27.13 -32.10
C PRO A 91 23.00 27.68 -33.23
N ASP A 92 23.36 28.97 -33.21
CA ASP A 92 24.26 29.58 -34.20
C ASP A 92 25.74 29.54 -33.80
N LEU A 93 26.06 29.13 -32.56
CA LEU A 93 27.40 29.22 -32.01
C LEU A 93 28.48 28.51 -32.85
N PRO A 94 28.30 27.31 -33.42
CA PRO A 94 29.31 26.66 -34.25
C PRO A 94 29.74 27.47 -35.47
N TRP A 95 28.88 28.35 -35.99
CA TRP A 95 29.12 29.11 -37.21
C TRP A 95 29.22 30.63 -37.00
N ARG A 96 28.87 31.13 -35.81
CA ARG A 96 28.80 32.55 -35.47
C ARG A 96 30.05 33.33 -35.91
N TYR A 97 31.24 32.77 -35.67
CA TYR A 97 32.53 33.43 -35.96
C TYR A 97 33.26 32.86 -37.18
N SER A 98 32.58 32.08 -38.04
CA SER A 98 33.17 31.56 -39.28
C SER A 98 33.46 32.69 -40.27
N PRO A 99 34.68 32.80 -40.84
CA PRO A 99 35.07 33.87 -41.77
C PRO A 99 34.58 33.63 -43.21
N VAL A 100 33.84 32.55 -43.43
CA VAL A 100 33.27 32.15 -44.72
C VAL A 100 31.75 32.32 -44.72
N LEU A 101 31.18 32.53 -45.92
CA LEU A 101 29.73 32.55 -46.15
C LEU A 101 29.24 31.15 -46.51
N ALA A 102 27.96 30.88 -46.24
CA ALA A 102 27.35 29.60 -46.54
C ALA A 102 27.21 29.41 -48.07
N ALA A 103 27.36 28.17 -48.52
CA ALA A 103 27.09 27.76 -49.89
C ALA A 103 26.01 26.66 -49.86
N GLY A 104 24.74 27.07 -49.92
CA GLY A 104 23.61 26.16 -49.68
C GLY A 104 23.68 25.58 -48.26
N ASP A 105 23.61 24.25 -48.13
CA ASP A 105 23.70 23.54 -46.86
C ASP A 105 25.13 23.39 -46.30
N ARG A 106 26.12 24.02 -46.93
CA ARG A 106 27.53 23.91 -46.53
C ARG A 106 28.03 25.19 -45.90
N LEU A 107 28.31 25.14 -44.61
CA LEU A 107 28.99 26.19 -43.87
C LEU A 107 29.98 25.56 -42.89
N ALA A 108 31.27 25.87 -43.07
CA ALA A 108 32.31 25.36 -42.18
C ALA A 108 32.17 25.98 -40.78
N PRO A 109 32.05 25.18 -39.71
CA PRO A 109 32.03 25.69 -38.35
C PRO A 109 33.41 26.24 -37.97
N TRP A 110 33.44 27.27 -37.14
CA TRP A 110 34.70 27.82 -36.60
C TRP A 110 35.22 26.99 -35.41
N LEU A 111 34.46 25.98 -34.99
CA LEU A 111 34.76 25.04 -33.92
C LEU A 111 34.80 23.61 -34.45
N ALA A 112 35.74 22.82 -33.97
CA ALA A 112 35.79 21.36 -34.20
C ALA A 112 36.08 20.63 -32.89
N LEU A 113 35.51 19.44 -32.75
CA LEU A 113 35.76 18.54 -31.64
C LEU A 113 36.81 17.50 -32.06
N LEU A 114 38.05 17.67 -31.59
CA LEU A 114 39.12 16.71 -31.81
C LEU A 114 39.06 15.60 -30.76
N VAL A 115 39.18 14.35 -31.20
CA VAL A 115 39.25 13.17 -30.34
C VAL A 115 40.45 12.32 -30.71
N GLY A 116 41.23 11.91 -29.70
CA GLY A 116 42.37 11.00 -29.84
C GLY A 116 42.68 10.31 -28.52
N THR A 117 43.57 9.33 -28.52
CA THR A 117 44.03 8.72 -27.26
C THR A 117 44.96 9.68 -26.50
N VAL A 118 45.21 9.41 -25.21
CA VAL A 118 46.14 10.22 -24.39
C VAL A 118 47.57 10.23 -24.92
N GLU A 119 47.97 9.26 -25.74
CA GLU A 119 49.25 9.23 -26.43
C GLU A 119 49.26 10.08 -27.71
N GLU A 120 48.10 10.24 -28.36
CA GLU A 120 47.92 10.99 -29.60
C GLU A 120 47.62 12.47 -29.37
N LEU A 121 46.97 12.81 -28.24
CA LEU A 121 46.43 14.14 -27.98
C LEU A 121 46.60 14.53 -26.50
N VAL A 122 47.38 15.58 -26.24
CA VAL A 122 47.67 16.08 -24.89
C VAL A 122 47.23 17.54 -24.76
N VAL A 123 46.47 17.82 -23.69
CA VAL A 123 45.96 19.16 -23.38
C VAL A 123 46.47 19.58 -22.00
N GLU A 124 47.15 20.72 -21.94
CA GLU A 124 47.70 21.30 -20.71
C GLU A 124 47.47 22.81 -20.69
N GLY A 125 47.04 23.36 -19.55
CA GLY A 125 46.89 24.81 -19.38
C GLY A 125 45.97 25.50 -20.40
N GLY A 126 44.93 24.79 -20.90
CA GLY A 126 44.01 25.33 -21.91
C GLY A 126 44.59 25.36 -23.33
N THR A 127 45.67 24.61 -23.59
CA THR A 127 46.31 24.51 -24.91
C THR A 127 46.56 23.04 -25.25
N VAL A 128 46.37 22.66 -26.51
CA VAL A 128 46.81 21.37 -27.04
C VAL A 128 48.32 21.44 -27.25
N THR A 129 49.08 20.80 -26.34
CA THR A 129 50.55 20.82 -26.33
C THR A 129 51.16 19.77 -27.26
N ARG A 130 50.42 18.68 -27.51
CA ARG A 130 50.77 17.65 -28.49
C ARG A 130 49.54 17.16 -29.21
N VAL A 131 49.63 17.05 -30.53
CA VAL A 131 48.64 16.41 -31.38
C VAL A 131 49.35 15.64 -32.49
N GLU A 132 49.10 14.34 -32.59
CA GLU A 132 49.65 13.51 -33.65
C GLU A 132 48.95 13.78 -34.99
N PRO A 133 49.67 13.67 -36.13
CA PRO A 133 49.08 13.86 -37.45
C PRO A 133 47.87 12.97 -37.72
N SER A 134 47.80 11.76 -37.13
CA SER A 134 46.67 10.83 -37.27
C SER A 134 45.35 11.47 -36.83
N VAL A 135 45.35 12.21 -35.72
CA VAL A 135 44.18 12.92 -35.22
C VAL A 135 43.77 14.01 -36.19
N LEU A 136 44.71 14.82 -36.68
CA LEU A 136 44.39 15.93 -37.59
C LEU A 136 43.94 15.45 -38.98
N VAL A 137 44.47 14.32 -39.48
CA VAL A 137 44.02 13.69 -40.74
C VAL A 137 42.58 13.17 -40.60
N ALA A 138 42.24 12.53 -39.47
CA ALA A 138 40.87 12.10 -39.19
C ALA A 138 39.88 13.28 -39.13
N HIS A 139 40.37 14.49 -38.84
CA HIS A 139 39.61 15.72 -38.76
C HIS A 139 39.95 16.67 -39.93
N ASP A 140 39.83 16.22 -41.19
CA ASP A 140 40.02 17.08 -42.38
C ASP A 140 39.03 18.26 -42.44
N LEU A 141 39.52 19.48 -42.21
CA LEU A 141 38.72 20.70 -42.16
C LEU A 141 37.94 20.99 -43.46
N ALA A 142 38.32 20.44 -44.60
CA ALA A 142 37.52 20.55 -45.83
C ALA A 142 36.15 19.87 -45.71
N GLN A 143 36.03 18.87 -44.81
CA GLN A 143 34.80 18.14 -44.50
C GLN A 143 34.10 18.64 -43.24
N SER A 144 34.66 19.64 -42.54
CA SER A 144 34.15 20.13 -41.25
C SER A 144 32.71 20.61 -41.27
N TYR A 145 32.19 21.02 -42.43
CA TYR A 145 30.79 21.40 -42.60
C TYR A 145 29.80 20.26 -42.29
N ARG A 146 30.26 19.00 -42.19
CA ARG A 146 29.43 17.82 -41.86
C ARG A 146 29.32 17.54 -40.36
N TRP A 147 30.19 18.14 -39.56
CA TRP A 147 30.40 17.78 -38.16
C TRP A 147 29.65 18.67 -37.18
N ALA A 148 28.93 19.67 -37.68
CA ALA A 148 28.06 20.50 -36.87
C ALA A 148 26.69 20.55 -37.51
N HIS A 149 25.64 20.47 -36.70
CA HIS A 149 24.26 20.62 -37.15
C HIS A 149 23.42 21.25 -36.03
N THR A 150 22.23 21.72 -36.37
CA THR A 150 21.21 22.08 -35.38
C THR A 150 20.16 21.00 -35.31
N GLN A 151 19.68 20.74 -34.10
CA GLN A 151 18.66 19.75 -33.82
C GLN A 151 17.52 20.43 -33.05
N GLN A 152 16.30 20.26 -33.52
CA GLN A 152 15.09 20.72 -32.84
C GLN A 152 14.27 19.53 -32.37
N ALA A 153 13.98 19.50 -31.07
CA ALA A 153 13.08 18.50 -30.48
C ALA A 153 11.61 18.91 -30.66
N GLY A 154 10.69 17.93 -30.60
CA GLY A 154 9.24 18.17 -30.68
C GLY A 154 8.68 19.16 -29.63
N SER A 155 9.42 19.39 -28.53
CA SER A 155 9.12 20.42 -27.52
C SER A 155 9.40 21.85 -27.98
N GLY A 156 10.01 22.03 -29.16
CA GLY A 156 10.38 23.32 -29.75
C GLY A 156 11.79 23.82 -29.41
N GLU A 157 12.50 23.14 -28.52
CA GLU A 157 13.88 23.50 -28.13
C GLU A 157 14.88 23.16 -29.25
N THR A 158 15.68 24.16 -29.66
CA THR A 158 16.75 24.00 -30.66
C THR A 158 18.12 24.08 -30.00
N ILE A 159 18.96 23.08 -30.26
CA ILE A 159 20.37 23.05 -29.84
C ILE A 159 21.28 22.98 -31.07
N ALA A 160 22.53 23.38 -30.91
CA ALA A 160 23.59 23.07 -31.87
C ALA A 160 24.42 21.89 -31.35
N ARG A 161 24.81 20.97 -32.22
CA ARG A 161 25.61 19.81 -31.86
C ARG A 161 26.87 19.76 -32.72
N ILE A 162 28.01 19.50 -32.09
CA ILE A 162 29.29 19.25 -32.76
C ILE A 162 29.68 17.80 -32.52
N VAL A 163 29.93 17.06 -33.59
CA VAL A 163 30.25 15.63 -33.60
C VAL A 163 31.68 15.46 -34.11
N SER A 164 32.49 14.64 -33.44
CA SER A 164 33.82 14.29 -33.92
C SER A 164 33.71 13.18 -34.98
N PRO A 165 34.41 13.28 -36.13
CA PRO A 165 34.49 12.20 -37.11
C PRO A 165 35.37 11.02 -36.66
N ARG A 166 36.01 11.09 -35.49
CA ARG A 166 36.90 10.02 -35.02
C ARG A 166 36.14 8.70 -34.86
N GLY A 167 36.75 7.61 -35.34
CA GLY A 167 36.15 6.28 -35.41
C GLY A 167 35.45 5.98 -36.74
N THR A 168 35.30 6.97 -37.64
CA THR A 168 34.70 6.79 -38.97
C THR A 168 35.71 6.46 -40.07
N GLU A 169 36.99 6.38 -39.72
CA GLU A 169 38.07 6.07 -40.66
C GLU A 169 37.90 4.67 -41.25
N PRO A 170 38.04 4.50 -42.58
CA PRO A 170 37.88 3.19 -43.20
C PRO A 170 39.00 2.23 -42.78
N GLY A 171 38.61 1.09 -42.24
CA GLY A 171 39.46 -0.04 -41.92
C GLY A 171 39.88 -0.84 -43.15
N ALA A 172 40.62 -1.92 -42.92
CA ALA A 172 41.16 -2.76 -44.00
C ALA A 172 40.08 -3.45 -44.87
N ASP A 173 38.90 -3.67 -44.29
CA ASP A 173 37.70 -4.24 -44.91
C ASP A 173 36.74 -3.17 -45.47
N GLY A 174 37.11 -1.89 -45.37
CA GLY A 174 36.29 -0.75 -45.80
C GLY A 174 35.21 -0.34 -44.80
N LYS A 175 35.05 -1.04 -43.68
CA LYS A 175 34.16 -0.63 -42.58
C LYS A 175 34.87 0.36 -41.65
N PRO A 176 34.15 1.29 -41.01
CA PRO A 176 34.75 2.14 -39.99
C PRO A 176 35.44 1.35 -38.87
N VAL A 177 36.60 1.82 -38.41
CA VAL A 177 37.37 1.15 -37.36
C VAL A 177 36.82 1.35 -35.95
N GLY A 178 35.90 2.29 -35.75
CA GLY A 178 35.41 2.69 -34.43
C GLY A 178 36.49 3.33 -33.56
N LEU A 179 36.14 3.65 -32.32
CA LEU A 179 37.13 4.06 -31.31
C LEU A 179 37.93 2.83 -30.84
N GLN A 180 39.17 3.05 -30.40
CA GLN A 180 39.99 1.94 -29.90
C GLN A 180 39.37 1.39 -28.60
N PRO A 181 39.15 0.07 -28.45
CA PRO A 181 38.58 -0.51 -27.23
C PRO A 181 39.57 -0.45 -26.06
N GLN A 182 39.06 -0.40 -24.83
CA GLN A 182 39.84 -0.39 -23.58
C GLN A 182 40.93 0.68 -23.55
N ARG A 183 40.65 1.86 -24.11
CA ARG A 183 41.61 2.97 -24.21
C ARG A 183 41.07 4.24 -23.61
N GLU A 184 41.98 5.02 -23.04
CA GLU A 184 41.68 6.37 -22.58
C GLU A 184 41.75 7.35 -23.75
N HIS A 185 40.68 8.13 -23.90
CA HIS A 185 40.55 9.15 -24.92
C HIS A 185 40.42 10.54 -24.32
N VAL A 186 40.89 11.53 -25.07
CA VAL A 186 40.74 12.96 -24.79
C VAL A 186 39.90 13.56 -25.90
N ALA A 187 38.83 14.27 -25.52
CA ALA A 187 38.05 15.09 -26.42
C ALA A 187 38.35 16.57 -26.13
N VAL A 188 38.65 17.37 -27.16
CA VAL A 188 38.99 18.79 -27.02
C VAL A 188 38.32 19.62 -28.11
N LEU A 189 37.65 20.69 -27.68
CA LEU A 189 37.02 21.67 -28.56
C LEU A 189 38.02 22.78 -28.92
N VAL A 190 38.32 22.91 -30.21
CA VAL A 190 39.34 23.82 -30.74
C VAL A 190 38.76 24.72 -31.85
N PRO A 191 39.36 25.91 -32.10
CA PRO A 191 39.03 26.69 -33.28
C PRO A 191 39.58 26.04 -34.55
N THR A 192 38.87 26.21 -35.68
CA THR A 192 39.25 25.68 -37.00
C THR A 192 39.93 26.71 -37.91
N PHE A 193 39.89 27.99 -37.54
CA PHE A 193 40.48 29.08 -38.30
C PHE A 193 41.54 29.85 -37.50
N ASP A 194 42.60 30.28 -38.18
CA ASP A 194 43.68 31.09 -37.61
C ASP A 194 43.38 32.61 -37.63
N ASP A 195 44.35 33.42 -37.16
CA ASP A 195 44.28 34.88 -37.14
C ASP A 195 44.08 35.50 -38.54
N ALA A 196 44.39 34.77 -39.61
CA ALA A 196 44.21 35.16 -41.02
C ALA A 196 42.90 34.63 -41.63
N GLY A 197 42.08 33.89 -40.87
CA GLY A 197 40.87 33.24 -41.35
C GLY A 197 41.14 32.07 -42.31
N GLN A 198 42.30 31.43 -42.18
CA GLN A 198 42.70 30.23 -42.90
C GLN A 198 42.52 28.98 -42.01
N PRO A 199 42.33 27.78 -42.59
CA PRO A 199 42.24 26.55 -41.81
C PRO A 199 43.47 26.29 -40.94
N MET A 200 43.27 25.92 -39.67
CA MET A 200 44.35 25.73 -38.69
C MET A 200 45.30 24.56 -39.03
N TRP A 201 44.82 23.55 -39.76
CA TRP A 201 45.62 22.45 -40.28
C TRP A 201 45.19 22.05 -41.70
N THR A 202 46.06 21.31 -42.38
CA THR A 202 45.83 20.77 -43.72
C THR A 202 45.24 19.35 -43.66
N ALA A 203 44.69 18.87 -44.79
CA ALA A 203 44.19 17.49 -44.91
C ALA A 203 45.28 16.41 -44.69
N ALA A 204 46.57 16.78 -44.78
CA ALA A 204 47.70 15.91 -44.47
C ALA A 204 48.06 15.88 -42.97
N GLY A 205 47.27 16.52 -42.11
CA GLY A 205 47.50 16.56 -40.66
C GLY A 205 48.63 17.49 -40.22
N VAL A 206 48.97 18.49 -41.03
CA VAL A 206 50.04 19.45 -40.73
C VAL A 206 49.43 20.76 -40.23
N LEU A 207 49.83 21.21 -39.03
CA LEU A 207 49.47 22.51 -38.48
C LEU A 207 50.04 23.66 -39.33
N GLN A 208 49.20 24.64 -39.64
CA GLN A 208 49.62 25.79 -40.44
C GLN A 208 50.45 26.80 -39.61
N PRO A 209 51.36 27.57 -40.25
CA PRO A 209 52.21 28.54 -39.54
C PRO A 209 51.44 29.59 -38.72
N GLY A 210 50.20 29.90 -39.11
CA GLY A 210 49.30 30.82 -38.39
C GLY A 210 48.79 30.29 -37.05
N ALA A 211 48.95 28.99 -36.76
CA ALA A 211 48.51 28.34 -35.52
C ALA A 211 49.44 28.57 -34.31
N ARG A 212 50.51 29.39 -34.42
CA ARG A 212 51.53 29.60 -33.37
C ARG A 212 52.13 28.32 -32.77
N GLY A 213 52.09 27.20 -33.50
CA GLY A 213 52.63 25.90 -33.07
C GLY A 213 51.80 25.13 -32.01
N SER A 214 50.64 25.63 -31.59
CA SER A 214 49.77 24.97 -30.59
C SER A 214 48.30 25.38 -30.76
N LEU A 215 47.35 24.49 -30.50
CA LEU A 215 45.91 24.81 -30.64
C LEU A 215 45.32 25.30 -29.31
N PRO A 216 44.52 26.39 -29.29
CA PRO A 216 43.73 26.74 -28.12
C PRO A 216 42.71 25.64 -27.79
N ALA A 217 42.57 25.29 -26.51
CA ALA A 217 41.56 24.34 -26.03
C ALA A 217 40.47 25.11 -25.26
N PHE A 218 39.31 25.33 -25.89
CA PHE A 218 38.20 26.02 -25.23
C PHE A 218 37.50 25.14 -24.20
N HIS A 219 37.50 23.84 -24.42
CA HIS A 219 37.01 22.84 -23.47
C HIS A 219 37.67 21.50 -23.75
N SER A 220 37.90 20.68 -22.72
CA SER A 220 38.41 19.32 -22.87
C SER A 220 37.94 18.41 -21.74
N TRP A 221 37.70 17.15 -22.05
CA TRP A 221 37.41 16.11 -21.06
C TRP A 221 38.04 14.78 -21.47
N ARG A 222 38.05 13.83 -20.53
CA ARG A 222 38.59 12.48 -20.70
C ARG A 222 37.47 11.46 -20.52
N PHE A 223 37.57 10.35 -21.21
CA PHE A 223 36.68 9.20 -21.08
C PHE A 223 37.44 7.91 -21.44
N TRP A 224 36.94 6.76 -21.01
CA TRP A 224 37.49 5.45 -21.38
C TRP A 224 36.47 4.67 -22.18
N THR A 225 36.96 3.97 -23.20
CA THR A 225 36.14 3.05 -23.99
C THR A 225 36.09 1.67 -23.33
N ALA A 226 34.94 1.01 -23.45
CA ALA A 226 34.74 -0.36 -23.00
C ALA A 226 35.48 -1.38 -23.91
N GLU A 227 35.26 -2.66 -23.65
CA GLU A 227 35.53 -3.72 -24.63
C GLU A 227 34.81 -3.47 -25.95
N ALA A 228 35.39 -4.00 -27.04
CA ALA A 228 34.82 -3.85 -28.36
C ALA A 228 33.40 -4.44 -28.40
N GLY A 229 32.53 -3.80 -29.18
CA GLY A 229 31.14 -4.20 -29.35
C GLY A 229 30.18 -3.35 -28.52
N ASP A 230 29.00 -3.16 -29.09
CA ASP A 230 27.83 -2.52 -28.49
C ASP A 230 26.75 -3.56 -28.15
N PHE A 231 25.56 -3.08 -27.76
CA PHE A 231 24.43 -3.92 -27.46
C PHE A 231 24.09 -4.87 -28.62
N GLU A 232 24.02 -4.34 -29.84
CA GLU A 232 23.74 -5.12 -31.06
C GLU A 232 24.78 -6.23 -31.26
N THR A 233 26.05 -5.92 -31.08
CA THR A 233 27.14 -6.90 -31.20
C THR A 233 27.01 -8.05 -30.19
N LEU A 234 26.71 -7.73 -28.92
CA LEU A 234 26.56 -8.73 -27.86
C LEU A 234 25.28 -9.55 -28.03
N ALA A 235 24.17 -8.91 -28.40
CA ALA A 235 22.90 -9.58 -28.63
C ALA A 235 22.96 -10.49 -29.88
N ALA A 236 23.67 -10.08 -30.93
CA ALA A 236 23.89 -10.90 -32.13
C ALA A 236 24.90 -12.05 -31.91
N ALA A 237 25.74 -11.96 -30.87
CA ALA A 237 26.65 -13.05 -30.48
C ALA A 237 25.92 -14.18 -29.75
N LEU A 238 24.69 -13.96 -29.27
CA LEU A 238 23.91 -14.96 -28.56
C LEU A 238 23.62 -16.17 -29.45
N THR A 239 23.91 -17.34 -28.93
CA THR A 239 23.61 -18.64 -29.53
C THR A 239 22.57 -19.38 -28.72
N VAL A 240 21.84 -20.29 -29.36
CA VAL A 240 20.80 -21.11 -28.72
C VAL A 240 21.27 -22.57 -28.70
N PRO A 241 22.23 -22.95 -27.84
CA PRO A 241 22.71 -24.32 -27.75
C PRO A 241 21.70 -25.23 -27.03
N PRO A 242 21.76 -26.55 -27.25
CA PRO A 242 20.98 -27.52 -26.48
C PRO A 242 21.24 -27.38 -24.98
N ALA A 243 20.19 -27.51 -24.16
CA ALA A 243 20.30 -27.38 -22.71
C ALA A 243 21.07 -28.54 -22.04
N HIS A 244 21.12 -29.73 -22.67
CA HIS A 244 21.80 -30.91 -22.14
C HIS A 244 21.41 -31.22 -20.67
N ASP A 245 22.38 -31.17 -19.74
CA ASP A 245 22.21 -31.47 -18.31
C ASP A 245 21.81 -30.23 -17.47
N VAL A 246 21.60 -29.06 -18.08
CA VAL A 246 21.23 -27.84 -17.35
C VAL A 246 19.84 -28.00 -16.70
N GLY A 247 19.76 -27.68 -15.41
CA GLY A 247 18.58 -27.88 -14.57
C GLY A 247 18.45 -29.29 -13.98
N LYS A 248 19.43 -30.19 -14.22
CA LYS A 248 19.44 -31.57 -13.72
C LYS A 248 20.72 -31.86 -12.94
N ALA A 249 20.61 -32.70 -11.91
CA ALA A 249 21.73 -33.23 -11.15
C ALA A 249 21.55 -34.73 -10.93
N ARG A 250 22.66 -35.46 -10.77
CA ARG A 250 22.64 -36.90 -10.42
C ARG A 250 22.97 -37.07 -8.94
N LEU A 251 22.00 -37.53 -8.16
CA LEU A 251 22.18 -37.89 -6.77
C LEU A 251 22.50 -39.38 -6.66
N HIS A 252 23.70 -39.70 -6.19
CA HIS A 252 24.09 -41.08 -5.91
C HIS A 252 23.76 -41.44 -4.46
N TYR A 253 22.77 -42.30 -4.26
CA TYR A 253 22.42 -42.88 -2.97
C TYR A 253 23.08 -44.25 -2.83
N ARG A 254 24.11 -44.33 -1.97
CA ARG A 254 24.82 -45.58 -1.66
C ARG A 254 24.71 -45.93 -0.20
N ARG A 255 24.15 -47.10 0.08
CA ARG A 255 24.13 -47.66 1.43
C ARG A 255 24.50 -49.13 1.42
N GLN A 256 25.53 -49.45 2.20
CA GLN A 256 25.93 -50.82 2.50
C GLN A 256 25.38 -51.17 3.87
N VAL A 257 24.48 -52.17 3.96
CA VAL A 257 23.92 -52.64 5.23
C VAL A 257 24.62 -53.95 5.62
N PRO A 258 25.55 -53.94 6.58
CA PRO A 258 26.36 -55.11 6.91
C PRO A 258 25.61 -56.02 7.89
N ALA A 259 24.74 -56.88 7.38
CA ALA A 259 24.50 -58.20 7.99
C ALA A 259 23.67 -59.12 7.08
N ASP A 260 22.58 -58.67 6.46
CA ASP A 260 21.69 -59.51 5.61
C ASP A 260 20.86 -58.66 4.60
N GLY A 261 21.29 -57.43 4.28
CA GLY A 261 20.53 -56.47 3.46
C GLY A 261 20.92 -56.42 1.98
N VAL A 262 20.04 -55.83 1.16
CA VAL A 262 20.33 -55.47 -0.24
C VAL A 262 21.24 -54.25 -0.26
N ASP A 263 22.41 -54.33 -0.92
CA ASP A 263 23.23 -53.14 -1.19
C ASP A 263 22.45 -52.21 -2.14
N ILE A 264 22.16 -50.98 -1.68
CA ILE A 264 21.48 -49.99 -2.50
C ILE A 264 22.56 -49.09 -3.12
N ASP A 265 22.67 -49.13 -4.45
CA ASP A 265 23.45 -48.18 -5.26
C ASP A 265 22.51 -47.57 -6.30
N ALA A 266 21.82 -46.51 -5.88
CA ALA A 266 20.83 -45.81 -6.68
C ALA A 266 21.42 -44.51 -7.23
N THR A 267 21.14 -44.21 -8.50
CA THR A 267 21.39 -42.89 -9.07
C THR A 267 20.04 -42.28 -9.42
N LEU A 268 19.70 -41.16 -8.80
CA LEU A 268 18.44 -40.47 -8.96
C LEU A 268 18.67 -39.14 -9.68
N GLU A 269 17.86 -38.83 -10.68
CA GLU A 269 17.80 -37.48 -11.25
C GLU A 269 17.11 -36.55 -10.23
N VAL A 270 17.81 -35.51 -9.83
CA VAL A 270 17.30 -34.43 -8.98
C VAL A 270 17.26 -33.15 -9.80
N ARG A 271 16.22 -32.35 -9.57
CA ARG A 271 15.97 -31.11 -10.28
C ARG A 271 15.96 -29.96 -9.29
N GLY A 272 16.57 -28.85 -9.67
CA GLY A 272 16.58 -27.63 -8.85
C GLY A 272 15.28 -26.86 -8.93
N ALA A 273 15.29 -25.65 -8.39
CA ALA A 273 14.16 -24.72 -8.49
C ALA A 273 13.89 -24.25 -9.93
N ILE A 274 14.95 -24.13 -10.74
CA ILE A 274 14.90 -23.99 -12.19
C ILE A 274 15.37 -25.32 -12.81
N THR A 275 14.57 -25.89 -13.70
CA THR A 275 14.80 -27.23 -14.27
C THR A 275 14.64 -27.24 -15.79
N SER A 276 15.25 -28.25 -16.43
CA SER A 276 15.08 -28.57 -17.85
C SER A 276 13.61 -28.72 -18.27
N LEU A 277 13.30 -28.32 -19.51
CA LEU A 277 12.01 -28.56 -20.18
C LEU A 277 11.75 -30.04 -20.47
N GLN A 278 12.81 -30.84 -20.59
CA GLN A 278 12.71 -32.28 -20.80
C GLN A 278 11.96 -32.96 -19.66
N GLN A 279 11.17 -33.98 -19.99
CA GLN A 279 10.46 -34.79 -19.00
C GLN A 279 11.45 -35.41 -18.00
N PRO A 280 11.07 -35.52 -16.72
CA PRO A 280 11.88 -36.21 -15.72
C PRO A 280 12.15 -37.65 -16.14
N GLU A 281 13.39 -38.11 -15.94
CA GLU A 281 13.72 -39.52 -16.15
C GLU A 281 12.78 -40.39 -15.30
N THR A 282 12.14 -41.38 -15.94
CA THR A 282 11.29 -42.33 -15.23
C THR A 282 12.13 -43.12 -14.24
N VAL A 283 11.91 -42.88 -12.95
CA VAL A 283 12.60 -43.62 -11.89
C VAL A 283 12.22 -45.09 -12.00
N GLN A 284 13.22 -45.97 -11.91
CA GLN A 284 13.00 -47.41 -11.83
C GLN A 284 12.23 -47.71 -10.53
N PRO A 285 10.97 -48.22 -10.59
CA PRO A 285 10.11 -48.32 -9.40
C PRO A 285 10.68 -49.20 -8.29
N ASP A 286 11.46 -50.21 -8.66
CA ASP A 286 12.21 -51.09 -7.77
C ASP A 286 13.32 -50.36 -7.02
N LEU A 287 13.98 -49.39 -7.66
CA LEU A 287 15.02 -48.57 -7.04
C LEU A 287 14.42 -47.59 -6.02
N LEU A 288 13.31 -46.94 -6.37
CA LEU A 288 12.60 -46.05 -5.45
C LEU A 288 12.07 -46.84 -4.25
N ALA A 289 11.42 -47.98 -4.48
CA ALA A 289 10.93 -48.85 -3.41
C ALA A 289 12.05 -49.36 -2.48
N ALA A 290 13.24 -49.65 -3.03
CA ALA A 290 14.40 -50.05 -2.23
C ALA A 290 14.88 -48.90 -1.33
N VAL A 291 14.95 -47.67 -1.84
CA VAL A 291 15.33 -46.50 -1.04
C VAL A 291 14.26 -46.17 0.00
N THR A 292 12.97 -46.19 -0.36
CA THR A 292 11.87 -45.96 0.60
C THR A 292 11.87 -46.99 1.72
N SER A 293 12.02 -48.29 1.41
CA SER A 293 12.12 -49.35 2.43
C SER A 293 13.30 -49.13 3.39
N ASP A 294 14.40 -48.58 2.90
CA ASP A 294 15.59 -48.27 3.70
C ASP A 294 15.46 -46.99 4.54
N LEU A 295 14.63 -46.05 4.10
CA LEU A 295 14.20 -44.90 4.89
C LEU A 295 13.23 -45.32 5.99
N ASP A 296 12.27 -46.22 5.70
CA ASP A 296 11.36 -46.78 6.71
C ASP A 296 12.13 -47.51 7.82
N LEU A 297 13.16 -48.29 7.46
CA LEU A 297 14.05 -48.95 8.43
C LEU A 297 14.84 -47.97 9.31
N LEU A 298 15.10 -46.74 8.83
CA LEU A 298 15.72 -45.69 9.65
C LEU A 298 14.70 -44.97 10.54
N ASP A 299 13.42 -45.02 10.18
CA ASP A 299 12.32 -44.40 10.91
C ASP A 299 11.75 -45.33 12.00
N ASP A 300 11.78 -46.65 11.77
CA ASP A 300 11.49 -47.70 12.75
C ASP A 300 12.56 -47.72 13.86
N GLU A 301 12.40 -46.82 14.83
CA GLU A 301 13.31 -46.68 15.96
C GLU A 301 13.33 -47.89 16.89
N ILE A 302 14.56 -48.25 17.26
CA ILE A 302 14.89 -48.81 18.57
C ILE A 302 14.62 -47.73 19.62
N GLU A 303 13.81 -48.05 20.64
CA GLU A 303 13.39 -47.17 21.74
C GLU A 303 14.55 -46.29 22.28
N GLY A 304 14.46 -44.96 22.07
CA GLY A 304 15.43 -43.98 22.55
C GLY A 304 16.48 -43.50 21.53
N THR A 305 16.25 -43.72 20.23
CA THR A 305 17.04 -43.10 19.16
C THR A 305 16.37 -41.78 18.74
N ILE A 306 16.97 -41.01 17.84
CA ILE A 306 16.27 -39.90 17.16
C ILE A 306 16.16 -40.32 15.70
N GLY A 307 14.93 -40.53 15.26
CA GLY A 307 14.57 -40.97 13.93
C GLY A 307 14.67 -39.85 12.94
N LEU A 308 14.22 -40.19 11.75
CA LEU A 308 14.19 -39.31 10.61
C LEU A 308 13.12 -38.21 10.82
N PRO A 309 13.39 -36.93 10.47
CA PRO A 309 12.39 -35.88 10.62
C PRO A 309 11.21 -36.11 9.66
N HIS A 310 10.00 -35.92 10.19
CA HIS A 310 8.73 -35.94 9.46
C HIS A 310 8.31 -34.52 9.14
N TYR A 311 8.48 -34.13 7.88
CA TYR A 311 8.16 -32.79 7.41
C TYR A 311 6.67 -32.63 7.13
N GLY A 312 6.14 -31.41 7.27
CA GLY A 312 4.71 -31.12 7.02
C GLY A 312 3.75 -31.45 8.18
N ARG A 313 4.16 -32.31 9.13
CA ARG A 313 3.36 -32.76 10.29
C ARG A 313 2.63 -31.65 11.06
N PRO A 314 3.19 -30.44 11.30
CA PRO A 314 2.51 -29.38 12.06
C PRO A 314 1.26 -28.78 11.42
N TRP A 315 1.08 -28.93 10.11
CA TRP A 315 -0.05 -28.35 9.36
C TRP A 315 -1.17 -29.36 9.08
N LEU A 316 -0.96 -30.63 9.43
CA LEU A 316 -1.97 -31.68 9.31
C LEU A 316 -2.82 -31.75 10.59
N PRO A 317 -4.16 -31.80 10.47
CA PRO A 317 -5.04 -31.93 11.63
C PRO A 317 -4.92 -33.31 12.31
N GLU A 318 -4.79 -34.37 11.51
CA GLU A 318 -4.61 -35.77 11.96
C GLU A 318 -3.37 -36.37 11.26
N PRO A 319 -2.15 -36.06 11.75
CA PRO A 319 -0.91 -36.41 11.06
C PRO A 319 -0.64 -37.92 10.97
N ASP A 320 -1.13 -38.70 11.94
CA ASP A 320 -0.91 -40.14 11.99
C ASP A 320 -1.89 -40.93 11.08
N ASP A 321 -2.96 -40.27 10.60
CA ASP A 321 -3.98 -40.83 9.70
C ASP A 321 -3.98 -40.10 8.33
N ALA A 322 -2.89 -39.41 7.99
CA ALA A 322 -2.80 -38.61 6.77
C ALA A 322 -2.99 -39.47 5.50
N PRO A 323 -3.77 -39.01 4.52
CA PRO A 323 -3.99 -39.77 3.30
C PRO A 323 -2.76 -39.75 2.38
N VAL A 324 -2.79 -40.60 1.35
CA VAL A 324 -1.73 -40.71 0.34
C VAL A 324 -1.77 -39.46 -0.55
N GLY A 325 -0.79 -38.57 -0.40
CA GLY A 325 -0.65 -37.31 -1.14
C GLY A 325 0.63 -36.57 -0.75
N TRP A 326 0.64 -35.24 -0.77
CA TRP A 326 1.86 -34.44 -0.59
C TRP A 326 2.70 -34.75 0.67
N PRO A 327 2.14 -35.12 1.85
CA PRO A 327 2.97 -35.46 3.01
C PRO A 327 3.76 -36.75 2.81
N HIS A 328 3.18 -37.73 2.10
CA HIS A 328 3.82 -39.01 1.80
C HIS A 328 4.85 -38.83 0.70
N ASP A 329 4.50 -38.18 -0.42
CA ASP A 329 5.44 -37.86 -1.50
C ASP A 329 6.71 -37.19 -0.95
N LEU A 330 6.55 -36.21 -0.06
CA LEU A 330 7.64 -35.42 0.47
C LEU A 330 8.57 -36.19 1.42
N ASN A 331 8.04 -37.14 2.20
CA ASN A 331 8.82 -37.89 3.19
C ASN A 331 9.33 -39.24 2.66
N ASP A 332 8.64 -39.84 1.69
CA ASP A 332 8.94 -41.19 1.17
C ASP A 332 9.81 -41.14 -0.10
N ASP A 333 9.69 -40.08 -0.92
CA ASP A 333 10.57 -39.87 -2.06
C ASP A 333 11.87 -39.16 -1.59
N PRO A 334 13.05 -39.82 -1.69
CA PRO A 334 14.32 -39.25 -1.25
C PRO A 334 14.68 -37.93 -1.95
N ARG A 335 14.16 -37.67 -3.16
CA ARG A 335 14.44 -36.44 -3.92
C ARG A 335 13.73 -35.25 -3.29
N PHE A 336 12.43 -35.39 -3.01
CA PHE A 336 11.63 -34.34 -2.38
C PHE A 336 12.03 -34.13 -0.92
N ARG A 337 12.41 -35.23 -0.25
CA ARG A 337 12.96 -35.19 1.09
C ARG A 337 14.28 -34.44 1.17
N GLY A 338 15.15 -34.63 0.17
CA GLY A 338 16.39 -33.87 0.01
C GLY A 338 16.14 -32.38 -0.16
N SER A 339 15.24 -31.98 -1.07
CA SER A 339 14.85 -30.58 -1.28
C SER A 339 14.23 -29.95 -0.02
N THR A 340 13.46 -30.73 0.75
CA THR A 340 12.91 -30.28 2.03
C THR A 340 14.01 -30.10 3.08
N GLY A 341 14.95 -31.04 3.17
CA GLY A 341 16.12 -30.94 4.03
C GLY A 341 16.99 -29.72 3.70
N LEU A 342 17.13 -29.38 2.42
CA LEU A 342 17.79 -28.15 1.97
C LEU A 342 17.04 -26.91 2.47
N GLY A 343 15.71 -26.90 2.40
CA GLY A 343 14.88 -25.85 3.00
C GLY A 343 15.13 -25.67 4.50
N VAL A 344 15.23 -26.78 5.24
CA VAL A 344 15.60 -26.77 6.66
C VAL A 344 16.99 -26.18 6.86
N GLN A 345 17.99 -26.61 6.09
CA GLN A 345 19.35 -26.08 6.17
C GLN A 345 19.40 -24.57 5.92
N MET A 346 18.74 -24.08 4.87
CA MET A 346 18.64 -22.64 4.58
C MET A 346 17.93 -21.89 5.71
N GLY A 347 16.91 -22.51 6.32
CA GLY A 347 16.27 -21.97 7.52
C GLY A 347 17.20 -21.85 8.72
N VAL A 348 18.12 -22.80 8.92
CA VAL A 348 19.17 -22.75 9.95
C VAL A 348 20.17 -21.65 9.64
N GLU A 349 20.64 -21.56 8.40
CA GLU A 349 21.64 -20.56 7.99
C GLU A 349 21.12 -19.13 8.11
N ALA A 350 19.85 -18.91 7.76
CA ALA A 350 19.19 -17.60 7.82
C ALA A 350 18.50 -17.32 9.16
N GLN A 351 18.59 -18.22 10.15
CA GLN A 351 17.72 -18.21 11.33
C GLN A 351 17.73 -16.86 12.08
N GLU A 352 18.90 -16.24 12.29
CA GLU A 352 18.98 -14.99 13.04
C GLU A 352 18.30 -13.84 12.30
N ALA A 353 18.52 -13.73 10.98
CA ALA A 353 17.91 -12.68 10.16
C ALA A 353 16.38 -12.83 10.08
N LEU A 354 15.90 -14.07 9.91
CA LEU A 354 14.46 -14.36 9.89
C LEU A 354 13.82 -14.09 11.25
N MET A 355 14.48 -14.47 12.35
CA MET A 355 14.02 -14.21 13.71
C MET A 355 13.96 -12.72 14.03
N ASP A 356 14.96 -11.93 13.62
CA ASP A 356 14.96 -10.48 13.79
C ASP A 356 13.78 -9.83 13.06
N ALA A 357 13.50 -10.27 11.82
CA ALA A 357 12.35 -9.79 11.04
C ALA A 357 11.01 -10.17 11.71
N ALA A 358 10.87 -11.42 12.17
CA ALA A 358 9.68 -11.87 12.88
C ALA A 358 9.46 -11.13 14.20
N VAL A 359 10.52 -10.87 14.98
CA VAL A 359 10.43 -10.09 16.23
C VAL A 359 10.05 -8.63 15.93
N ALA A 360 10.60 -8.03 14.87
CA ALA A 360 10.23 -6.68 14.45
C ALA A 360 8.74 -6.59 14.07
N GLN A 361 8.23 -7.57 13.33
CA GLN A 361 6.80 -7.63 12.97
C GLN A 361 5.91 -7.96 14.18
N ALA A 362 6.36 -8.83 15.08
CA ALA A 362 5.63 -9.20 16.28
C ALA A 362 5.55 -8.04 17.31
N GLY A 363 6.46 -7.07 17.26
CA GLY A 363 6.40 -5.87 18.10
C GLY A 363 6.18 -6.18 19.60
N ALA A 364 5.12 -5.61 20.20
CA ALA A 364 4.79 -5.76 21.62
C ALA A 364 3.82 -6.93 21.93
N LEU A 365 3.66 -7.90 21.02
CA LEU A 365 2.68 -9.00 21.17
C LEU A 365 2.89 -9.83 22.44
N ARG A 366 4.14 -10.14 22.79
CA ARG A 366 4.47 -10.88 24.02
C ARG A 366 3.96 -10.15 25.28
N GLU A 367 4.08 -8.83 25.31
CA GLU A 367 3.62 -7.99 26.42
C GLU A 367 2.09 -7.90 26.46
N ALA A 368 1.45 -7.83 25.28
CA ALA A 368 0.00 -7.87 25.15
C ALA A 368 -0.57 -9.21 25.66
N GLY A 369 0.00 -10.33 25.21
CA GLY A 369 -0.37 -11.68 25.66
C GLY A 369 -0.22 -11.86 27.16
N GLN A 370 0.89 -11.41 27.75
CA GLN A 370 1.08 -11.43 29.21
C GLN A 370 -0.02 -10.62 29.94
N ARG A 371 -0.35 -9.42 29.46
CA ARG A 371 -1.40 -8.57 30.06
C ARG A 371 -2.79 -9.20 29.95
N ILE A 372 -3.11 -9.83 28.82
CA ILE A 372 -4.36 -10.57 28.61
C ILE A 372 -4.44 -11.77 29.56
N GLY A 373 -3.34 -12.54 29.71
CA GLY A 373 -3.26 -13.65 30.64
C GLY A 373 -3.48 -13.22 32.10
N PHE A 374 -2.84 -12.13 32.54
CA PHE A 374 -3.09 -11.58 33.88
C PHE A 374 -4.51 -11.07 34.08
N LEU A 375 -5.13 -10.48 33.05
CA LEU A 375 -6.54 -10.09 33.09
C LEU A 375 -7.44 -11.32 33.23
N ALA A 376 -7.21 -12.37 32.45
CA ALA A 376 -7.99 -13.62 32.51
C ALA A 376 -7.92 -14.24 33.91
N LEU A 377 -6.70 -14.38 34.45
CA LEU A 377 -6.49 -14.85 35.82
C LEU A 377 -7.20 -13.95 36.86
N GLY A 378 -7.07 -12.63 36.71
CA GLY A 378 -7.68 -11.65 37.60
C GLY A 378 -9.21 -11.70 37.59
N LEU A 379 -9.84 -11.88 36.42
CA LEU A 379 -11.29 -12.02 36.28
C LEU A 379 -11.78 -13.35 36.87
N LEU A 380 -11.05 -14.46 36.67
CA LEU A 380 -11.38 -15.75 37.27
C LEU A 380 -11.28 -15.71 38.80
N ALA A 381 -10.17 -15.20 39.33
CA ALA A 381 -9.98 -15.03 40.78
C ALA A 381 -11.00 -14.04 41.38
N GLY A 382 -11.24 -12.93 40.68
CA GLY A 382 -12.23 -11.92 41.03
C GLY A 382 -13.64 -12.48 41.08
N GLY A 383 -14.04 -13.28 40.08
CA GLY A 383 -15.33 -13.97 40.04
C GLY A 383 -15.52 -14.92 41.21
N ARG A 384 -14.51 -15.73 41.54
CA ARG A 384 -14.56 -16.64 42.72
C ARG A 384 -14.67 -15.87 44.04
N LEU A 385 -13.97 -14.74 44.17
CA LEU A 385 -14.08 -13.89 45.36
C LEU A 385 -15.44 -13.19 45.43
N TRP A 386 -15.96 -12.73 44.29
CA TRP A 386 -17.28 -12.14 44.15
C TRP A 386 -18.36 -13.11 44.63
N ASP A 387 -18.34 -14.36 44.16
CA ASP A 387 -19.26 -15.42 44.58
C ASP A 387 -19.20 -15.70 46.08
N ARG A 388 -17.99 -15.67 46.65
CA ARG A 388 -17.76 -16.05 48.05
C ARG A 388 -17.99 -14.91 49.06
N ARG A 389 -17.77 -13.66 48.66
CA ARG A 389 -17.63 -12.52 49.59
C ARG A 389 -18.64 -11.40 49.37
N LEU A 390 -19.35 -11.36 48.24
CA LEU A 390 -20.39 -10.34 48.04
C LEU A 390 -21.56 -10.61 49.01
N PRO A 391 -21.97 -9.63 49.84
CA PRO A 391 -23.09 -9.82 50.75
C PRO A 391 -24.39 -10.14 50.01
N THR A 392 -25.24 -11.01 50.56
CA THR A 392 -26.57 -11.28 50.01
C THR A 392 -27.56 -10.15 50.30
N ASP A 393 -27.35 -9.38 51.37
CA ASP A 393 -28.16 -8.21 51.70
C ASP A 393 -27.82 -6.99 50.80
N PRO A 394 -28.79 -6.38 50.10
CA PRO A 394 -28.56 -5.22 49.21
C PRO A 394 -27.94 -4.01 49.91
N HIS A 395 -28.34 -3.71 51.15
CA HIS A 395 -27.79 -2.57 51.88
C HIS A 395 -26.33 -2.81 52.28
N ALA A 396 -25.98 -4.04 52.67
CA ALA A 396 -24.60 -4.45 52.94
C ALA A 396 -23.73 -4.43 51.66
N ARG A 397 -24.30 -4.75 50.49
CA ARG A 397 -23.61 -4.60 49.20
C ARG A 397 -23.31 -3.14 48.88
N LEU A 398 -24.28 -2.24 49.06
CA LEU A 398 -24.05 -0.80 48.91
C LEU A 398 -23.03 -0.27 49.91
N ALA A 399 -23.01 -0.80 51.13
CA ALA A 399 -21.97 -0.44 52.10
C ALA A 399 -20.58 -0.98 51.72
N LEU A 400 -20.50 -2.01 50.88
CA LEU A 400 -19.21 -2.51 50.38
C LEU A 400 -18.76 -1.73 49.13
N LEU A 401 -19.68 -1.48 48.20
CA LEU A 401 -19.41 -0.90 46.88
C LEU A 401 -19.59 0.63 46.82
N GLY A 402 -20.20 1.23 47.85
CA GLY A 402 -20.53 2.65 47.96
C GLY A 402 -19.37 3.59 47.63
N PRO A 403 -18.14 3.37 48.13
CA PRO A 403 -17.01 4.23 47.79
C PRO A 403 -16.65 4.29 46.30
N MET A 404 -17.11 3.32 45.49
CA MET A 404 -16.86 3.30 44.05
C MET A 404 -17.82 4.20 43.26
N THR A 405 -18.98 4.54 43.81
CA THR A 405 -20.00 5.36 43.14
C THR A 405 -19.49 6.76 42.78
N ALA A 406 -18.52 7.30 43.54
CA ALA A 406 -17.82 8.55 43.26
C ALA A 406 -16.93 8.52 42.00
N ARG A 407 -16.74 7.35 41.39
CA ARG A 407 -15.92 7.14 40.18
C ARG A 407 -16.71 6.50 39.04
N MET A 408 -18.00 6.23 39.26
CA MET A 408 -18.89 5.69 38.26
C MET A 408 -19.55 6.84 37.53
N PRO A 409 -19.33 7.03 36.22
CA PRO A 409 -20.00 8.09 35.47
C PRO A 409 -21.51 7.83 35.38
N ALA A 410 -22.31 8.87 35.52
CA ALA A 410 -23.77 8.81 35.33
C ALA A 410 -24.18 9.38 33.96
N ALA A 411 -25.32 8.91 33.44
CA ALA A 411 -25.91 9.48 32.22
C ALA A 411 -26.25 10.96 32.45
N GLY A 412 -25.95 11.81 31.46
CA GLY A 412 -26.14 13.27 31.56
C GLY A 412 -25.07 14.01 32.36
N GLY A 413 -23.92 13.38 32.68
CA GLY A 413 -22.79 14.01 33.37
C GLY A 413 -22.75 13.77 34.89
N GLY A 414 -21.58 13.99 35.49
CA GLY A 414 -21.33 13.72 36.91
C GLY A 414 -21.13 12.23 37.24
N THR A 415 -21.11 11.91 38.53
CA THR A 415 -20.94 10.53 39.03
C THR A 415 -22.23 9.97 39.60
N VAL A 416 -22.30 8.64 39.76
CA VAL A 416 -23.43 7.98 40.43
C VAL A 416 -23.60 8.55 41.84
N LEU A 417 -22.50 8.85 42.55
CA LEU A 417 -22.57 9.49 43.87
C LEU A 417 -23.27 10.85 43.81
N ASP A 418 -22.89 11.71 42.86
CA ASP A 418 -23.49 13.05 42.70
C ASP A 418 -25.00 12.96 42.44
N ARG A 419 -25.45 11.91 41.74
CA ARG A 419 -26.87 11.66 41.48
C ARG A 419 -27.62 11.14 42.69
N VAL A 420 -27.02 10.25 43.49
CA VAL A 420 -27.70 9.69 44.67
C VAL A 420 -27.62 10.61 45.89
N THR A 421 -26.83 11.67 45.83
CA THR A 421 -26.72 12.69 46.88
C THR A 421 -26.99 14.09 46.34
N SER A 422 -27.88 14.20 45.35
CA SER A 422 -28.38 15.47 44.85
C SER A 422 -29.22 16.20 45.90
N ASP A 423 -29.51 17.47 45.66
CA ASP A 423 -30.33 18.30 46.56
C ASP A 423 -31.76 17.74 46.77
N THR A 424 -32.20 16.85 45.89
CA THR A 424 -33.47 16.11 45.93
C THR A 424 -33.41 14.76 46.66
N SER A 425 -32.25 14.37 47.21
CA SER A 425 -32.02 13.11 47.92
C SER A 425 -31.75 13.32 49.41
N PRO A 426 -32.26 12.45 50.31
CA PRO A 426 -31.96 12.52 51.74
C PRO A 426 -30.54 12.06 52.09
N LEU A 427 -29.80 11.48 51.13
CA LEU A 427 -28.49 10.91 51.35
C LEU A 427 -27.37 11.94 51.12
N VAL A 428 -26.31 11.89 51.93
CA VAL A 428 -25.13 12.76 51.78
C VAL A 428 -23.86 11.99 51.37
N PRO A 429 -22.91 12.60 50.63
CA PRO A 429 -21.73 11.91 50.10
C PRO A 429 -20.89 11.18 51.15
N GLY A 430 -20.84 11.73 52.36
CA GLY A 430 -20.09 11.17 53.49
C GLY A 430 -20.52 9.75 53.85
N GLN A 431 -21.79 9.39 53.65
CA GLN A 431 -22.36 8.09 54.01
C GLN A 431 -21.79 6.94 53.16
N PHE A 432 -21.45 7.22 51.90
CA PHE A 432 -20.84 6.26 50.97
C PHE A 432 -19.30 6.21 51.04
N SER A 433 -18.69 6.99 51.93
CA SER A 433 -17.24 7.11 52.02
C SER A 433 -16.57 5.95 52.77
N SER A 434 -15.33 5.65 52.43
CA SER A 434 -14.51 4.69 53.19
C SER A 434 -14.26 5.13 54.64
N ALA A 435 -14.36 6.43 54.94
CA ALA A 435 -14.24 6.98 56.29
C ALA A 435 -15.46 6.62 57.14
N ALA A 436 -16.68 6.85 56.63
CA ALA A 436 -17.91 6.41 57.30
C ALA A 436 -17.91 4.90 57.52
N HIS A 437 -17.48 4.12 56.53
CA HIS A 437 -17.38 2.67 56.71
C HIS A 437 -16.40 2.26 57.80
N ARG A 438 -15.30 2.98 58.02
CA ARG A 438 -14.33 2.70 59.10
C ARG A 438 -14.86 3.12 60.47
N LEU A 439 -15.56 4.26 60.54
CA LEU A 439 -16.16 4.79 61.77
C LEU A 439 -17.31 3.93 62.29
N LEU A 440 -18.09 3.34 61.39
CA LEU A 440 -19.23 2.47 61.68
C LEU A 440 -18.85 0.98 61.84
N ARG A 441 -17.56 0.64 61.93
CA ARG A 441 -17.12 -0.75 62.20
C ARG A 441 -17.36 -1.12 63.65
N ASP A 442 -17.80 -2.34 63.88
CA ASP A 442 -18.00 -2.88 65.22
C ASP A 442 -16.70 -2.92 66.03
N ARG A 443 -16.83 -2.72 67.34
CA ARG A 443 -15.73 -2.79 68.32
C ARG A 443 -14.57 -1.81 68.11
N THR A 444 -14.75 -0.80 67.27
CA THR A 444 -13.82 0.34 67.14
C THR A 444 -13.93 1.27 68.35
N ALA A 445 -12.97 2.19 68.53
CA ALA A 445 -13.00 3.14 69.65
C ALA A 445 -14.30 3.98 69.69
N THR A 446 -14.90 4.23 68.52
CA THR A 446 -16.13 5.01 68.37
C THR A 446 -17.41 4.22 68.61
N THR A 447 -17.44 2.91 68.33
CA THR A 447 -18.66 2.08 68.45
C THR A 447 -18.67 1.14 69.65
N ARG A 448 -17.52 0.92 70.31
CA ARG A 448 -17.40 0.00 71.46
C ARG A 448 -18.26 0.41 72.66
N HIS A 449 -18.62 1.68 72.78
CA HIS A 449 -19.45 2.21 73.86
C HIS A 449 -20.97 2.13 73.56
N LEU A 450 -21.36 1.72 72.35
CA LEU A 450 -22.76 1.52 71.98
C LEU A 450 -23.30 0.21 72.57
N ALA A 451 -24.60 0.17 72.88
CA ALA A 451 -25.27 -1.03 73.38
C ALA A 451 -25.13 -2.17 72.34
N GLY A 452 -24.50 -3.28 72.72
CA GLY A 452 -24.19 -4.40 71.82
C GLY A 452 -22.83 -4.32 71.11
N GLY A 453 -22.08 -3.21 71.26
CA GLY A 453 -20.70 -3.06 70.77
C GLY A 453 -20.54 -2.86 69.25
N GLY A 454 -21.62 -2.51 68.55
CA GLY A 454 -21.67 -2.31 67.11
C GLY A 454 -22.81 -1.39 66.66
N VAL A 455 -22.80 -0.99 65.39
CA VAL A 455 -23.89 -0.23 64.74
C VAL A 455 -24.50 -1.12 63.67
N ASP A 456 -25.83 -1.18 63.57
CA ASP A 456 -26.47 -1.80 62.41
C ASP A 456 -26.21 -0.94 61.16
N ARG A 457 -25.22 -1.36 60.37
CA ARG A 457 -24.75 -0.60 59.20
C ARG A 457 -25.75 -0.65 58.05
N THR A 458 -26.53 -1.73 57.95
CA THR A 458 -27.56 -1.90 56.91
C THR A 458 -28.78 -1.05 57.26
N GLY A 459 -29.17 -1.07 58.53
CA GLY A 459 -30.21 -0.19 59.08
C GLY A 459 -29.85 1.29 59.03
N ALA A 460 -28.58 1.67 59.27
CA ALA A 460 -28.15 3.08 59.27
C ALA A 460 -28.29 3.75 57.90
N LEU A 461 -27.96 3.07 56.81
CA LEU A 461 -28.12 3.60 55.45
C LEU A 461 -29.61 3.68 55.05
N ALA A 462 -30.40 2.67 55.43
CA ALA A 462 -31.85 2.68 55.20
C ALA A 462 -32.55 3.79 55.99
N TRP A 463 -32.11 4.05 57.22
CA TRP A 463 -32.61 5.14 58.06
C TRP A 463 -32.23 6.51 57.50
N ALA A 464 -30.98 6.68 57.05
CA ALA A 464 -30.52 7.94 56.44
C ALA A 464 -31.20 8.25 55.10
N ASN A 465 -31.85 7.27 54.47
CA ASN A 465 -32.59 7.43 53.23
C ASN A 465 -34.06 7.85 53.44
N GLN A 466 -34.44 8.19 54.68
CA GLN A 466 -35.78 8.69 54.97
C GLN A 466 -35.79 10.23 54.84
N PRO A 467 -36.77 10.83 54.13
CA PRO A 467 -36.90 12.28 54.05
C PRO A 467 -37.22 12.84 55.44
N ASP A 468 -36.65 14.01 55.75
CA ASP A 468 -37.05 14.77 56.92
C ASP A 468 -38.55 15.08 56.85
N GLN A 469 -39.25 15.03 58.00
CA GLN A 469 -40.65 15.42 58.04
C GLN A 469 -40.79 16.90 57.61
N PRO A 470 -41.73 17.24 56.71
CA PRO A 470 -41.89 18.62 56.27
C PRO A 470 -42.23 19.50 57.47
N ALA A 471 -41.58 20.67 57.56
CA ALA A 471 -41.87 21.65 58.60
C ALA A 471 -43.34 22.08 58.56
N ASP A 472 -43.97 22.27 59.73
CA ASP A 472 -45.37 22.64 59.86
C ASP A 472 -45.70 23.86 58.99
N ARG A 473 -46.69 23.69 58.10
CA ARG A 473 -47.06 24.64 57.05
C ARG A 473 -47.98 25.76 57.55
N ALA A 474 -47.62 26.44 58.64
CA ALA A 474 -48.11 27.77 59.00
C ALA A 474 -47.19 28.43 60.06
N PRO A 475 -47.02 29.76 60.06
CA PRO A 475 -46.44 30.46 61.21
C PRO A 475 -47.32 30.26 62.46
N ASP A 476 -46.69 30.10 63.63
CA ASP A 476 -47.40 29.88 64.89
C ASP A 476 -48.53 30.90 65.12
N GLY A 477 -49.78 30.41 65.25
CA GLY A 477 -50.92 31.18 65.75
C GLY A 477 -52.04 31.52 64.76
N VAL A 478 -52.02 31.04 63.50
CA VAL A 478 -53.13 31.26 62.55
C VAL A 478 -53.65 29.93 61.98
N PRO A 479 -54.96 29.61 62.09
CA PRO A 479 -55.51 28.38 61.53
C PRO A 479 -55.63 28.45 59.99
N HIS A 480 -55.22 27.38 59.32
CA HIS A 480 -55.31 27.22 57.86
C HIS A 480 -56.77 27.21 57.37
N VAL A 481 -57.01 27.63 56.12
CA VAL A 481 -58.37 27.76 55.55
C VAL A 481 -59.12 26.42 55.54
N ASP A 482 -58.41 25.30 55.37
CA ASP A 482 -59.00 23.95 55.40
C ASP A 482 -59.35 23.47 56.81
N ALA A 483 -58.60 23.92 57.83
CA ALA A 483 -58.93 23.66 59.23
C ALA A 483 -60.18 24.46 59.66
N VAL A 484 -60.36 25.66 59.11
CA VAL A 484 -61.57 26.47 59.28
C VAL A 484 -62.75 25.86 58.52
N ALA A 485 -62.55 25.35 57.30
CA ALA A 485 -63.58 24.65 56.53
C ALA A 485 -64.07 23.38 57.25
N ALA A 486 -63.14 22.56 57.75
CA ALA A 486 -63.46 21.37 58.54
C ALA A 486 -64.19 21.69 59.86
N GLN A 487 -63.83 22.79 60.55
CA GLN A 487 -64.55 23.24 61.75
C GLN A 487 -65.95 23.80 61.47
N LEU A 488 -66.17 24.36 60.28
CA LEU A 488 -67.47 24.89 59.85
C LEU A 488 -68.34 23.85 59.15
N GLY A 489 -67.85 22.61 58.97
CA GLY A 489 -68.55 21.55 58.25
C GLY A 489 -68.73 21.84 56.76
N LEU A 490 -67.83 22.62 56.17
CA LEU A 490 -67.80 22.94 54.74
C LEU A 490 -66.80 22.01 54.03
N PRO A 491 -67.12 21.52 52.83
CA PRO A 491 -66.21 20.69 52.04
C PRO A 491 -64.94 21.47 51.66
N THR A 492 -63.83 20.75 51.49
CA THR A 492 -62.56 21.36 51.04
C THR A 492 -62.69 21.86 49.60
N ILE A 493 -61.74 22.71 49.17
CA ILE A 493 -61.74 23.23 47.79
C ILE A 493 -61.69 22.09 46.77
N GLU A 494 -60.96 20.99 47.03
CA GLU A 494 -60.93 19.83 46.13
C GLU A 494 -62.26 19.05 46.12
N GLU A 495 -62.91 18.89 47.28
CA GLU A 495 -64.23 18.23 47.38
C GLU A 495 -65.34 19.03 46.68
N LEU A 496 -65.19 20.35 46.57
CA LEU A 496 -66.15 21.26 45.93
C LEU A 496 -66.12 21.20 44.39
N PHE A 497 -65.03 20.71 43.79
CA PHE A 497 -64.84 20.66 42.33
C PHE A 497 -65.14 19.29 41.69
N GLU A 498 -65.49 18.26 42.48
CA GLU A 498 -65.96 16.93 42.02
C GLU A 498 -65.12 16.35 40.86
N ILE A 499 -63.79 16.40 40.97
CA ILE A 499 -62.89 15.79 39.99
C ILE A 499 -63.03 14.27 40.10
N ASP A 500 -63.65 13.66 39.09
CA ASP A 500 -63.83 12.22 39.01
C ASP A 500 -62.54 11.55 38.53
N ASP A 501 -61.61 11.32 39.46
CA ASP A 501 -60.33 10.66 39.17
C ASP A 501 -60.50 9.25 38.59
N THR A 502 -61.62 8.58 38.89
CA THR A 502 -61.90 7.23 38.34
C THR A 502 -62.16 7.31 36.84
N TRP A 503 -63.01 8.26 36.42
CA TRP A 503 -63.24 8.51 34.99
C TRP A 503 -61.97 9.02 34.28
N LEU A 504 -61.16 9.85 34.96
CA LEU A 504 -59.91 10.33 34.41
C LEU A 504 -58.90 9.20 34.17
N GLU A 505 -58.80 8.25 35.11
CA GLU A 505 -57.96 7.05 34.94
C GLU A 505 -58.46 6.16 33.80
N GLU A 506 -59.77 6.01 33.63
CA GLU A 506 -60.35 5.29 32.49
C GLU A 506 -59.98 5.93 31.14
N VAL A 507 -60.02 7.27 31.05
CA VAL A 507 -59.60 7.99 29.84
C VAL A 507 -58.11 7.82 29.59
N MET A 508 -57.26 7.97 30.63
CA MET A 508 -55.81 7.82 30.47
C MET A 508 -55.41 6.40 30.06
N ALA A 509 -56.05 5.37 30.61
CA ALA A 509 -55.81 3.98 30.22
C ALA A 509 -56.14 3.72 28.74
N GLU A 510 -57.17 4.39 28.21
CA GLU A 510 -57.52 4.28 26.79
C GLU A 510 -56.46 4.94 25.88
N LEU A 511 -55.90 6.08 26.31
CA LEU A 511 -54.84 6.78 25.58
C LEU A 511 -53.52 6.00 25.61
N ASP A 512 -53.19 5.42 26.77
CA ASP A 512 -52.01 4.57 26.93
C ASP A 512 -52.03 3.40 25.93
N GLN A 513 -53.19 2.74 25.80
CA GLN A 513 -53.34 1.64 24.86
C GLN A 513 -53.17 2.11 23.40
N LEU A 514 -53.72 3.27 23.05
CA LEU A 514 -53.54 3.85 21.71
C LEU A 514 -52.05 4.15 21.42
N LEU A 515 -51.34 4.73 22.39
CA LEU A 515 -49.92 5.03 22.25
C LEU A 515 -49.08 3.76 22.10
N ASP A 516 -49.39 2.71 22.86
CA ASP A 516 -48.72 1.41 22.73
C ASP A 516 -48.87 0.80 21.34
N ASP A 517 -50.07 0.88 20.75
CA ASP A 517 -50.35 0.37 19.41
C ASP A 517 -49.51 1.10 18.34
N PHE A 518 -49.39 2.42 18.43
CA PHE A 518 -48.57 3.20 17.50
C PHE A 518 -47.06 2.99 17.72
N ARG A 519 -46.62 2.78 18.96
CA ARG A 519 -45.22 2.42 19.27
C ARG A 519 -44.84 1.02 18.78
N ALA A 520 -45.79 0.09 18.75
CA ALA A 520 -45.59 -1.21 18.13
C ALA A 520 -45.36 -1.06 16.62
N LYS A 521 -46.22 -0.29 15.92
CA LYS A 521 -46.06 0.01 14.48
C LYS A 521 -44.72 0.67 14.17
N TYR A 522 -44.30 1.64 14.98
CA TYR A 522 -43.00 2.29 14.83
C TYR A 522 -41.84 1.30 14.98
N ARG A 523 -41.86 0.45 16.02
CA ARG A 523 -40.81 -0.58 16.24
C ARG A 523 -40.73 -1.60 15.12
N ASP A 524 -41.87 -2.02 14.57
CA ASP A 524 -41.91 -2.98 13.46
C ASP A 524 -41.38 -2.38 12.15
N GLY A 525 -41.68 -1.12 11.86
CA GLY A 525 -41.10 -0.39 10.73
C GLY A 525 -39.57 -0.26 10.84
N VAL A 526 -39.06 0.12 12.02
CA VAL A 526 -37.60 0.20 12.26
C VAL A 526 -36.93 -1.17 12.11
N ARG A 527 -37.56 -2.25 12.56
CA ARG A 527 -37.05 -3.62 12.38
C ARG A 527 -37.01 -4.06 10.91
N SER A 528 -37.91 -3.52 10.10
CA SER A 528 -38.02 -3.81 8.66
C SER A 528 -37.04 -2.98 7.81
N GLY A 529 -36.21 -2.13 8.43
CA GLY A 529 -35.15 -1.36 7.77
C GLY A 529 -35.57 0.02 7.26
N GLU A 530 -36.76 0.50 7.62
CA GLU A 530 -37.24 1.85 7.26
C GLU A 530 -36.57 2.95 8.12
N ASP A 531 -36.44 4.16 7.56
CA ASP A 531 -35.80 5.30 8.25
C ASP A 531 -36.62 5.74 9.49
N PRO A 532 -36.07 5.65 10.71
CA PRO A 532 -36.74 6.05 11.94
C PRO A 532 -37.19 7.52 11.98
N VAL A 533 -36.50 8.41 11.27
CA VAL A 533 -36.87 9.84 11.23
C VAL A 533 -38.11 10.03 10.36
N GLN A 534 -38.17 9.35 9.22
CA GLN A 534 -39.31 9.42 8.31
C GLN A 534 -40.55 8.73 8.92
N LEU A 535 -40.36 7.57 9.55
CA LEU A 535 -41.41 6.84 10.28
C LEU A 535 -42.07 7.68 11.38
N ARG A 536 -41.29 8.45 12.16
CA ARG A 536 -41.85 9.34 13.19
C ARG A 536 -42.73 10.43 12.59
N ARG A 537 -42.33 10.98 11.43
CA ARG A 537 -43.11 12.00 10.73
C ARG A 537 -44.40 11.42 10.15
N ASP A 538 -44.31 10.25 9.51
CA ASP A 538 -45.44 9.62 8.82
C ASP A 538 -46.51 9.09 9.79
N LEU A 539 -46.10 8.67 11.00
CA LEU A 539 -47.02 8.17 12.03
C LEU A 539 -47.59 9.25 12.95
N ALA A 540 -47.00 10.45 13.00
CA ALA A 540 -47.43 11.53 13.91
C ALA A 540 -48.82 12.09 13.56
N GLU A 541 -49.11 12.28 12.27
CA GLU A 541 -50.41 12.82 11.81
C GLU A 541 -51.58 11.85 12.08
N PRO A 542 -51.49 10.54 11.75
CA PRO A 542 -52.54 9.59 12.12
C PRO A 542 -52.68 9.43 13.64
N LEU A 543 -51.59 9.51 14.40
CA LEU A 543 -51.65 9.46 15.87
C LEU A 543 -52.43 10.66 16.42
N PHE A 544 -52.13 11.88 15.94
CA PHE A 544 -52.83 13.09 16.36
C PHE A 544 -54.35 13.00 16.09
N ALA A 545 -54.75 12.53 14.91
CA ALA A 545 -56.16 12.41 14.54
C ALA A 545 -56.92 11.44 15.47
N GLU A 546 -56.33 10.28 15.76
CA GLU A 546 -56.95 9.27 16.62
C GLU A 546 -57.00 9.71 18.10
N LEU A 547 -55.95 10.40 18.58
CA LEU A 547 -55.95 11.04 19.90
C LEU A 547 -57.07 12.08 20.02
N GLN A 548 -57.19 12.95 19.02
CA GLN A 548 -58.21 13.98 19.01
C GLN A 548 -59.61 13.35 19.06
N ASP A 549 -59.91 12.39 18.18
CA ASP A 549 -61.25 11.80 18.09
C ASP A 549 -61.68 11.10 19.38
N ARG A 550 -60.78 10.33 20.02
CA ARG A 550 -61.09 9.64 21.28
C ARG A 550 -61.31 10.60 22.43
N LEU A 551 -60.45 11.61 22.55
CA LEU A 551 -60.61 12.66 23.55
C LEU A 551 -61.91 13.45 23.34
N GLU A 552 -62.22 13.80 22.09
CA GLU A 552 -63.44 14.55 21.74
C GLU A 552 -64.71 13.73 22.01
N ALA A 553 -64.65 12.40 21.85
CA ALA A 553 -65.73 11.48 22.22
C ALA A 553 -65.95 11.45 23.74
N ARG A 554 -64.88 11.27 24.52
CA ARG A 554 -64.94 11.25 26.00
C ARG A 554 -65.38 12.58 26.59
N MET A 555 -64.89 13.69 26.04
CA MET A 555 -65.32 15.03 26.46
C MET A 555 -66.81 15.25 26.18
N ARG A 556 -67.35 14.74 25.06
CA ARG A 556 -68.78 14.80 24.75
C ARG A 556 -69.64 13.92 25.66
N GLU A 557 -69.17 12.73 26.05
CA GLU A 557 -69.89 11.86 26.99
C GLU A 557 -70.19 12.56 28.31
N ARG A 558 -69.27 13.40 28.78
CA ARG A 558 -69.42 14.20 30.01
C ARG A 558 -69.93 15.61 29.75
N ASP A 559 -70.19 16.03 28.51
CA ASP A 559 -70.60 17.38 28.11
C ASP A 559 -69.61 18.48 28.61
N LEU A 560 -68.32 18.16 28.58
CA LEU A 560 -67.27 19.08 29.02
C LEU A 560 -67.17 20.30 28.08
N PRO A 561 -66.89 21.50 28.62
CA PRO A 561 -66.90 22.74 27.86
C PRO A 561 -65.61 22.99 27.04
N CYS A 562 -64.62 22.11 27.11
CA CYS A 562 -63.40 22.13 26.30
C CYS A 562 -63.54 21.26 25.06
N SER A 563 -62.83 21.60 23.98
CA SER A 563 -62.66 20.74 22.81
C SER A 563 -61.31 20.02 22.86
N ALA A 564 -61.24 18.82 22.30
CA ALA A 564 -59.99 18.06 22.25
C ALA A 564 -58.94 18.79 21.39
N SER A 565 -59.38 19.43 20.29
CA SER A 565 -58.54 20.29 19.46
C SER A 565 -57.92 21.46 20.24
N GLY A 566 -58.69 22.13 21.10
CA GLY A 566 -58.19 23.22 21.94
C GLY A 566 -57.18 22.73 22.97
N MET A 567 -57.43 21.57 23.57
CA MET A 567 -56.53 20.93 24.52
C MET A 567 -55.19 20.55 23.86
N LEU A 568 -55.22 19.85 22.72
CA LEU A 568 -54.01 19.44 22.02
C LEU A 568 -53.18 20.65 21.52
N THR A 569 -53.86 21.74 21.12
CA THR A 569 -53.19 23.00 20.78
C THR A 569 -52.48 23.61 21.98
N TRP A 570 -53.11 23.60 23.16
CA TRP A 570 -52.49 24.06 24.40
C TRP A 570 -51.26 23.22 24.77
N ILE A 571 -51.36 21.89 24.66
CA ILE A 571 -50.24 20.96 24.88
C ILE A 571 -49.08 21.29 23.94
N GLY A 572 -49.35 21.53 22.66
CA GLY A 572 -48.33 21.97 21.69
C GLY A 572 -47.63 23.28 22.09
N GLY A 573 -48.35 24.20 22.75
CA GLY A 573 -47.77 25.43 23.29
C GLY A 573 -46.82 25.19 24.48
N GLN A 574 -47.05 24.16 25.30
CA GLN A 574 -46.24 23.85 26.49
C GLN A 574 -44.93 23.13 26.14
N THR A 575 -44.89 22.40 25.04
CA THR A 575 -43.72 21.61 24.64
C THR A 575 -42.70 22.39 23.82
N GLY A 576 -43.00 23.65 23.46
CA GLY A 576 -42.10 24.58 22.77
C GLY A 576 -41.70 24.16 21.34
N ASN A 577 -42.22 23.05 20.84
CA ASN A 577 -41.90 22.41 19.56
C ASN A 577 -43.18 22.23 18.71
N ASP A 578 -43.01 21.95 17.42
CA ASP A 578 -44.11 21.51 16.54
C ASP A 578 -44.80 20.28 17.15
N LEU A 579 -46.12 20.35 17.39
CA LEU A 579 -46.88 19.31 18.07
C LEU A 579 -46.75 17.94 17.39
N PHE A 580 -46.68 17.90 16.06
CA PHE A 580 -46.47 16.64 15.33
C PHE A 580 -45.06 16.08 15.55
N ALA A 581 -44.05 16.95 15.68
CA ALA A 581 -42.70 16.52 16.02
C ALA A 581 -42.63 15.94 17.45
N PHE A 582 -43.34 16.57 18.39
CA PHE A 582 -43.45 16.06 19.76
C PHE A 582 -44.15 14.69 19.80
N LEU A 583 -45.30 14.55 19.12
CA LEU A 583 -46.00 13.27 19.04
C LEU A 583 -45.17 12.19 18.34
N GLY A 584 -44.38 12.55 17.32
CA GLY A 584 -43.40 11.64 16.72
C GLY A 584 -42.32 11.20 17.72
N GLN A 585 -41.87 12.10 18.61
CA GLN A 585 -40.89 11.78 19.65
C GLN A 585 -41.46 10.81 20.70
N VAL A 586 -42.72 10.98 21.11
CA VAL A 586 -43.45 10.08 22.03
C VAL A 586 -43.40 8.63 21.57
N LEU A 587 -43.33 8.38 20.25
CA LEU A 587 -43.24 7.01 19.72
C LEU A 587 -41.91 6.31 20.07
N SER A 588 -40.85 7.08 20.27
CA SER A 588 -39.48 6.57 20.46
C SER A 588 -38.93 6.79 21.87
N ASP A 589 -39.49 7.71 22.64
CA ASP A 589 -38.92 8.22 23.89
C ASP A 589 -39.93 8.11 25.04
N ASP A 590 -39.58 7.32 26.06
CA ASP A 590 -40.43 7.10 27.23
C ASP A 590 -40.62 8.36 28.08
N GLY A 591 -39.62 9.25 28.13
CA GLY A 591 -39.73 10.50 28.87
C GLY A 591 -40.70 11.48 28.21
N ALA A 592 -40.73 11.51 26.87
CA ALA A 592 -41.71 12.31 26.13
C ALA A 592 -43.15 11.78 26.31
N ARG A 593 -43.31 10.46 26.50
CA ARG A 593 -44.62 9.84 26.80
C ARG A 593 -45.12 10.26 28.18
N GLU A 594 -44.31 10.08 29.23
CA GLU A 594 -44.71 10.50 30.59
C GLU A 594 -45.10 11.98 30.62
N GLN A 595 -44.35 12.82 29.90
CA GLN A 595 -44.67 14.24 29.75
C GLN A 595 -46.03 14.48 29.06
N LEU A 596 -46.38 13.71 28.02
CA LEU A 596 -47.68 13.83 27.36
C LEU A 596 -48.82 13.43 28.31
N ASP A 597 -48.65 12.36 29.09
CA ASP A 597 -49.68 11.87 30.01
C ASP A 597 -49.99 12.89 31.12
N ASP A 598 -48.96 13.50 31.70
CA ASP A 598 -49.12 14.55 32.70
C ASP A 598 -49.83 15.77 32.11
N LEU A 599 -49.44 16.21 30.91
CA LEU A 599 -50.06 17.37 30.24
C LEU A 599 -51.53 17.14 29.89
N VAL A 600 -51.90 15.93 29.44
CA VAL A 600 -53.31 15.58 29.16
C VAL A 600 -54.11 15.52 30.45
N ARG A 601 -53.56 14.89 31.50
CA ARG A 601 -54.22 14.78 32.81
C ARG A 601 -54.52 16.15 33.40
N ASP A 602 -53.55 17.05 33.36
CA ASP A 602 -53.70 18.42 33.86
C ASP A 602 -54.71 19.23 33.05
N ALA A 603 -54.69 19.10 31.72
CA ALA A 603 -55.64 19.80 30.87
C ALA A 603 -57.09 19.33 31.09
N ILE A 604 -57.32 18.02 31.28
CA ILE A 604 -58.66 17.49 31.58
C ILE A 604 -59.11 17.94 32.97
N ARG A 605 -58.25 17.90 34.00
CA ARG A 605 -58.58 18.41 35.35
C ARG A 605 -58.94 19.90 35.31
N HIS A 606 -58.17 20.69 34.59
CA HIS A 606 -58.44 22.12 34.41
C HIS A 606 -59.80 22.35 33.74
N CYS A 607 -60.15 21.53 32.75
CA CYS A 607 -61.46 21.59 32.09
C CYS A 607 -62.62 21.18 33.02
N MET A 608 -62.46 20.15 33.84
CA MET A 608 -63.47 19.71 34.82
C MET A 608 -63.71 20.78 35.89
N ALA A 609 -62.63 21.33 36.47
CA ALA A 609 -62.70 22.40 37.47
C ALA A 609 -63.38 23.67 36.90
N GLY A 610 -63.04 24.06 35.66
CA GLY A 610 -63.63 25.21 34.97
C GLY A 610 -65.13 25.06 34.63
N ARG A 611 -65.64 23.83 34.49
CA ARG A 611 -67.07 23.54 34.31
C ARG A 611 -67.83 23.69 35.62
N ARG A 612 -67.35 23.06 36.70
CA ARG A 612 -68.01 23.07 38.01
C ARG A 612 -68.00 24.47 38.63
N CYS A 613 -66.93 25.25 38.43
CA CYS A 613 -66.91 26.67 38.77
C CYS A 613 -68.03 27.47 38.08
N ARG A 614 -68.28 27.22 36.78
CA ARG A 614 -69.36 27.89 36.03
C ARG A 614 -70.76 27.46 36.48
N GLU A 615 -70.94 26.20 36.87
CA GLU A 615 -72.19 25.70 37.43
C GLU A 615 -72.51 26.31 38.81
N LEU A 616 -71.52 26.36 39.71
CA LEU A 616 -71.66 26.88 41.06
C LEU A 616 -71.90 28.39 41.09
N VAL A 617 -71.30 29.15 40.18
CA VAL A 617 -71.43 30.63 40.14
C VAL A 617 -72.71 31.08 39.42
N GLY A 618 -73.37 30.20 38.65
CA GLY A 618 -74.60 30.47 37.90
C GLY A 618 -74.44 31.50 36.78
N GLN A 619 -75.11 31.31 35.63
CA GLN A 619 -74.98 32.13 34.40
C GLN A 619 -75.22 33.66 34.54
N ARG A 620 -75.49 34.21 35.74
CA ARG A 620 -75.90 35.61 35.93
C ARG A 620 -74.84 36.58 36.49
N ARG A 621 -73.63 36.16 36.85
CA ARG A 621 -72.55 37.10 37.21
C ARG A 621 -71.50 37.19 36.09
N ARG A 622 -71.74 38.09 35.12
CA ARG A 622 -70.69 38.50 34.17
C ARG A 622 -69.55 39.17 34.96
N GLY A 623 -68.38 38.54 35.02
CA GLY A 623 -67.16 39.11 35.57
C GLY A 623 -66.44 38.31 36.67
N PHE A 624 -66.89 37.11 37.04
CA PHE A 624 -66.13 36.24 37.96
C PHE A 624 -65.09 35.42 37.18
N PRO A 625 -63.78 35.58 37.41
CA PRO A 625 -62.76 34.89 36.63
C PRO A 625 -62.54 33.48 37.19
N CYS A 626 -63.28 32.49 36.66
CA CYS A 626 -63.07 31.08 37.02
C CYS A 626 -61.67 30.57 36.62
N GLU A 627 -60.95 31.24 35.71
CA GLU A 627 -59.56 30.91 35.35
C GLU A 627 -58.57 31.19 36.50
N VAL A 628 -58.79 32.21 37.33
CA VAL A 628 -57.82 32.66 38.35
C VAL A 628 -57.86 31.79 39.63
N ILE A 629 -58.94 31.04 39.87
CA ILE A 629 -59.05 30.15 41.04
C ILE A 629 -58.37 28.79 40.78
N VAL A 630 -58.31 28.34 39.52
CA VAL A 630 -57.65 27.07 39.17
C VAL A 630 -56.12 27.24 39.07
N ASP A 631 -55.65 28.44 38.73
CA ASP A 631 -54.21 28.75 38.58
C ASP A 631 -53.47 29.04 39.90
N HIS A 632 -54.20 29.10 41.03
CA HIS A 632 -53.65 29.38 42.36
C HIS A 632 -53.97 28.30 43.41
N SER A 633 -54.36 27.10 42.99
CA SER A 633 -54.04 25.93 43.81
C SER A 633 -52.50 25.81 43.81
N PRO A 634 -51.84 25.87 44.97
CA PRO A 634 -50.39 25.78 45.02
C PRO A 634 -49.96 24.42 44.47
N GLY A 635 -49.46 24.41 43.24
CA GLY A 635 -48.59 23.34 42.77
C GLY A 635 -47.44 23.21 43.76
N PRO A 636 -47.03 22.00 44.13
CA PRO A 636 -46.01 21.83 45.16
C PRO A 636 -44.64 22.30 44.66
N ASP A 637 -44.29 23.57 44.92
CA ASP A 637 -42.91 24.09 44.99
C ASP A 637 -42.23 23.62 46.28
N THR A 638 -42.18 22.31 46.46
CA THR A 638 -41.12 21.65 47.20
C THR A 638 -40.71 20.48 46.32
N GLU A 639 -39.55 20.55 45.67
CA GLU A 639 -38.88 19.35 45.18
C GLU A 639 -38.90 18.35 46.33
N THR A 640 -39.79 17.36 46.24
CA THR A 640 -40.01 16.41 47.31
C THR A 640 -38.73 15.61 47.43
N VAL A 641 -38.03 15.74 48.55
CA VAL A 641 -36.90 14.86 48.86
C VAL A 641 -37.44 13.44 48.83
N ARG A 642 -37.03 12.64 47.83
CA ARG A 642 -37.54 11.29 47.61
C ARG A 642 -36.51 10.28 48.12
N PRO A 643 -36.91 9.29 48.93
CA PRO A 643 -36.06 8.15 49.23
C PRO A 643 -35.53 7.53 47.93
N ILE A 644 -34.23 7.21 47.89
CA ILE A 644 -33.65 6.46 46.79
C ILE A 644 -34.00 4.97 46.95
N ASP A 645 -34.36 4.27 45.88
CA ASP A 645 -34.47 2.81 45.93
C ASP A 645 -33.08 2.19 46.13
N LEU A 646 -32.73 1.92 47.40
CA LEU A 646 -31.44 1.33 47.77
C LEU A 646 -31.29 -0.11 47.24
N VAL A 647 -32.39 -0.84 47.02
CA VAL A 647 -32.32 -2.22 46.51
C VAL A 647 -32.01 -2.17 45.01
N GLY A 648 -32.73 -1.35 44.24
CA GLY A 648 -32.47 -1.09 42.83
C GLY A 648 -31.07 -0.52 42.59
N LEU A 649 -30.67 0.49 43.37
CA LEU A 649 -29.32 1.06 43.30
C LEU A 649 -28.23 0.02 43.60
N SER A 650 -28.43 -0.83 44.61
CA SER A 650 -27.52 -1.94 44.88
C SER A 650 -27.40 -2.88 43.69
N GLY A 651 -28.52 -3.20 43.04
CA GLY A 651 -28.56 -4.05 41.84
C GLY A 651 -27.71 -3.44 40.72
N ILE A 652 -27.99 -2.19 40.35
CA ILE A 652 -27.30 -1.46 39.29
C ILE A 652 -25.80 -1.36 39.57
N VAL A 653 -25.42 -0.90 40.77
CA VAL A 653 -24.00 -0.73 41.15
C VAL A 653 -23.27 -2.06 41.14
N SER A 654 -23.88 -3.14 41.65
CA SER A 654 -23.25 -4.46 41.66
C SER A 654 -23.10 -5.07 40.27
N GLN A 655 -24.10 -4.91 39.39
CA GLN A 655 -24.04 -5.37 38.00
C GLN A 655 -22.96 -4.61 37.21
N ALA A 656 -22.82 -3.30 37.43
CA ALA A 656 -21.86 -2.46 36.72
C ALA A 656 -20.39 -2.84 36.98
N VAL A 657 -20.08 -3.50 38.10
CA VAL A 657 -18.71 -3.91 38.45
C VAL A 657 -18.55 -5.43 38.59
N ASP A 658 -19.56 -6.21 38.21
CA ASP A 658 -19.47 -7.68 38.29
C ASP A 658 -18.34 -8.17 37.36
N PRO A 659 -17.29 -8.82 37.91
CA PRO A 659 -16.18 -9.35 37.10
C PRO A 659 -16.60 -10.47 36.13
N ARG A 660 -17.80 -11.05 36.31
CA ARG A 660 -18.38 -12.09 35.45
C ARG A 660 -19.37 -11.52 34.44
N GLY A 661 -19.67 -10.22 34.51
CA GLY A 661 -20.59 -9.56 33.59
C GLY A 661 -20.07 -9.58 32.14
N PRO A 662 -20.92 -9.28 31.15
CA PRO A 662 -20.53 -9.28 29.73
C PRO A 662 -19.46 -8.22 29.40
N ARG A 663 -19.37 -7.15 30.20
CA ARG A 663 -18.38 -6.05 30.01
C ARG A 663 -17.69 -5.69 31.34
N PRO A 664 -16.81 -6.54 31.88
CA PRO A 664 -16.10 -6.23 33.13
C PRO A 664 -15.25 -4.97 32.97
N PRO A 665 -15.25 -4.01 33.91
CA PRO A 665 -14.50 -2.76 33.77
C PRO A 665 -12.99 -2.94 33.52
N ALA A 666 -12.39 -3.97 34.12
CA ALA A 666 -10.99 -4.32 33.89
C ALA A 666 -10.72 -4.76 32.43
N LYS A 667 -11.63 -5.53 31.83
CA LYS A 667 -11.58 -5.95 30.42
C LYS A 667 -11.71 -4.75 29.50
N VAL A 668 -12.74 -3.92 29.70
CA VAL A 668 -12.96 -2.70 28.90
C VAL A 668 -11.74 -1.78 28.93
N ARG A 669 -11.14 -1.58 30.11
CA ARG A 669 -9.97 -0.72 30.29
C ARG A 669 -8.69 -1.26 29.66
N LEU A 670 -8.46 -2.59 29.70
CA LEU A 670 -7.30 -3.16 29.03
C LEU A 670 -7.50 -3.18 27.52
N CYS A 671 -8.63 -3.70 27.04
CA CYS A 671 -8.88 -3.85 25.61
C CYS A 671 -8.93 -2.50 24.88
N SER A 672 -9.40 -1.41 25.53
CA SER A 672 -9.34 -0.06 24.95
C SER A 672 -7.93 0.53 24.77
N ARG A 673 -6.90 -0.11 25.34
CA ARG A 673 -5.48 0.29 25.19
C ARG A 673 -4.69 -0.62 24.26
N LEU A 674 -5.31 -1.71 23.81
CA LEU A 674 -4.71 -2.62 22.85
C LEU A 674 -5.20 -2.23 21.45
N VAL A 675 -4.28 -2.12 20.50
CA VAL A 675 -4.56 -1.80 19.10
C VAL A 675 -4.10 -2.99 18.27
N GLY A 676 -4.93 -3.46 17.33
CA GLY A 676 -4.60 -4.59 16.45
C GLY A 676 -4.65 -5.98 17.11
N VAL A 677 -5.14 -6.09 18.35
CA VAL A 677 -5.24 -7.36 19.11
C VAL A 677 -6.69 -7.56 19.53
N ASP A 678 -7.30 -8.69 19.15
CA ASP A 678 -8.62 -9.05 19.68
C ASP A 678 -8.50 -9.51 21.15
N CYS A 679 -9.08 -8.71 22.03
CA CYS A 679 -9.10 -8.91 23.48
C CYS A 679 -10.47 -9.43 23.96
N SER A 680 -11.35 -9.83 23.04
CA SER A 680 -12.70 -10.32 23.33
C SER A 680 -12.71 -11.72 23.96
N THR A 681 -11.85 -12.63 23.51
CA THR A 681 -11.84 -14.04 23.93
C THR A 681 -10.97 -14.33 25.15
N LEU A 682 -10.06 -13.41 25.52
CA LEU A 682 -9.09 -13.55 26.63
C LEU A 682 -8.21 -14.82 26.55
N VAL A 683 -8.12 -15.44 25.37
CA VAL A 683 -7.23 -16.55 25.05
C VAL A 683 -5.84 -15.98 24.75
N PRO A 684 -4.73 -16.71 25.03
CA PRO A 684 -3.42 -16.36 24.51
C PRO A 684 -3.52 -16.07 23.01
N THR A 685 -3.16 -14.85 22.61
CA THR A 685 -3.36 -14.40 21.25
C THR A 685 -2.20 -14.90 20.40
N GLU A 686 -2.44 -15.99 19.66
CA GLU A 686 -1.53 -16.48 18.63
C GLU A 686 -1.74 -15.65 17.36
N PHE A 687 -0.65 -15.21 16.73
CA PHE A 687 -0.72 -14.44 15.49
C PHE A 687 0.01 -15.17 14.35
N PRO A 688 -0.54 -15.16 13.13
CA PRO A 688 0.21 -15.56 11.97
C PRO A 688 1.24 -14.45 11.66
N ILE A 689 2.53 -14.79 11.76
CA ILE A 689 3.61 -13.94 11.24
C ILE A 689 3.71 -14.23 9.75
N GLY A 690 3.87 -13.21 8.92
CA GLY A 690 4.03 -13.37 7.48
C GLY A 690 5.13 -12.44 7.00
N LEU A 691 6.24 -13.01 6.52
CA LEU A 691 7.41 -12.27 6.08
C LEU A 691 7.46 -12.24 4.55
N ASP A 692 7.54 -11.03 4.00
CA ASP A 692 7.72 -10.79 2.56
C ASP A 692 9.19 -10.99 2.16
N PHE A 693 9.68 -12.21 2.31
CA PHE A 693 11.08 -12.58 2.11
C PHE A 693 11.20 -13.65 1.01
N PRO A 694 11.69 -13.30 -0.20
CA PRO A 694 11.94 -14.26 -1.26
C PRO A 694 13.09 -15.21 -0.89
N THR A 695 12.74 -16.44 -0.56
CA THR A 695 13.68 -17.42 -0.01
C THR A 695 14.68 -17.96 -1.04
N TRP A 696 14.43 -17.81 -2.35
CA TRP A 696 15.39 -18.16 -3.41
C TRP A 696 16.74 -17.44 -3.24
N SER A 697 16.73 -16.25 -2.64
CA SER A 697 17.92 -15.45 -2.37
C SER A 697 18.90 -16.13 -1.40
N LEU A 698 18.40 -17.02 -0.53
CA LEU A 698 19.25 -17.84 0.34
C LEU A 698 20.02 -18.87 -0.48
N LEU A 699 19.34 -19.58 -1.39
CA LEU A 699 20.00 -20.52 -2.31
C LEU A 699 21.00 -19.81 -3.22
N GLN A 700 20.66 -18.62 -3.72
CA GLN A 700 21.59 -17.80 -4.51
C GLN A 700 22.87 -17.44 -3.74
N GLN A 701 22.79 -17.24 -2.43
CA GLN A 701 23.93 -16.84 -1.60
C GLN A 701 24.76 -18.03 -1.11
N HIS A 702 24.10 -19.13 -0.75
CA HIS A 702 24.73 -20.25 -0.04
C HIS A 702 24.92 -21.50 -0.91
N ASP A 703 23.96 -21.81 -1.80
CA ASP A 703 23.88 -23.09 -2.52
C ASP A 703 23.32 -22.92 -3.96
N ARG A 704 24.06 -22.18 -4.80
CA ARG A 704 23.64 -21.82 -6.18
C ARG A 704 23.36 -23.02 -7.08
N GLU A 705 24.09 -24.11 -6.87
CA GLU A 705 23.96 -25.35 -7.65
C GLU A 705 22.59 -26.01 -7.45
N TRP A 706 21.92 -25.77 -6.33
CA TRP A 706 20.56 -26.27 -6.08
C TRP A 706 19.47 -25.38 -6.68
N LEU A 707 19.77 -24.11 -6.92
CA LEU A 707 18.85 -23.18 -7.59
C LEU A 707 18.76 -23.50 -9.09
N LEU A 708 19.91 -23.66 -9.75
CA LEU A 708 20.02 -24.10 -11.15
C LEU A 708 21.20 -25.08 -11.30
N PRO A 709 20.96 -26.39 -11.19
CA PRO A 709 21.98 -27.40 -11.41
C PRO A 709 22.58 -27.29 -12.81
N GLY A 710 23.90 -27.46 -12.95
CA GLY A 710 24.57 -27.38 -14.24
C GLY A 710 24.66 -25.98 -14.85
N ALA A 711 24.35 -24.90 -14.11
CA ALA A 711 24.45 -23.52 -14.65
C ALA A 711 25.84 -23.20 -15.25
N ASP A 712 26.91 -23.76 -14.67
CA ASP A 712 28.29 -23.54 -15.11
C ASP A 712 28.64 -24.22 -16.44
N SER A 713 27.82 -25.19 -16.91
CA SER A 713 28.04 -25.87 -18.21
C SER A 713 27.50 -25.09 -19.40
N LEU A 714 26.70 -24.04 -19.19
CA LEU A 714 26.24 -23.16 -20.26
C LEU A 714 27.43 -22.49 -20.94
N ASP A 715 27.49 -22.47 -22.26
CA ASP A 715 28.56 -21.77 -22.98
C ASP A 715 28.43 -20.25 -22.82
N GLN A 716 29.54 -19.52 -22.94
CA GLN A 716 29.48 -18.05 -22.98
C GLN A 716 28.69 -17.59 -24.22
N ASP A 717 27.92 -16.51 -24.06
CA ASP A 717 27.02 -15.96 -25.08
C ASP A 717 25.97 -16.99 -25.54
N SER A 718 25.38 -17.68 -24.57
CA SER A 718 24.28 -18.62 -24.79
C SER A 718 22.99 -18.16 -24.12
N VAL A 719 21.87 -18.56 -24.73
CA VAL A 719 20.52 -18.46 -24.18
C VAL A 719 19.84 -19.82 -24.26
N THR A 720 19.12 -20.20 -23.21
CA THR A 720 18.36 -21.45 -23.18
C THR A 720 17.04 -21.28 -22.45
N ALA A 721 16.02 -22.04 -22.85
CA ALA A 721 14.73 -22.09 -22.19
C ALA A 721 14.67 -23.27 -21.21
N LEU A 722 14.20 -22.97 -20.02
CA LEU A 722 14.00 -23.85 -18.87
C LEU A 722 12.61 -23.56 -18.28
N GLN A 723 12.30 -24.19 -17.16
CA GLN A 723 11.05 -23.94 -16.43
C GLN A 723 11.26 -23.89 -14.93
N THR A 724 10.34 -23.24 -14.22
CA THR A 724 10.27 -23.35 -12.76
C THR A 724 9.85 -24.76 -12.37
N ASN A 725 10.25 -25.20 -11.18
CA ASN A 725 9.90 -26.49 -10.62
C ASN A 725 9.02 -26.33 -9.36
N PRO A 726 7.67 -26.30 -9.51
CA PRO A 726 6.75 -26.17 -8.38
C PRO A 726 6.95 -27.26 -7.31
N THR A 727 7.27 -28.49 -7.71
CA THR A 727 7.53 -29.59 -6.77
C THR A 727 8.76 -29.31 -5.88
N PHE A 728 9.83 -28.74 -6.45
CA PHE A 728 10.98 -28.30 -5.65
C PHE A 728 10.61 -27.15 -4.72
N VAL A 729 9.87 -26.16 -5.23
CA VAL A 729 9.44 -24.99 -4.46
C VAL A 729 8.61 -25.43 -3.26
N ASP A 730 7.61 -26.30 -3.45
CA ASP A 730 6.78 -26.82 -2.37
C ASP A 730 7.60 -27.53 -1.30
N ALA A 731 8.44 -28.49 -1.72
CA ALA A 731 9.29 -29.24 -0.80
C ALA A 731 10.23 -28.34 0.00
N PHE A 732 10.93 -27.41 -0.67
CA PHE A 732 11.80 -26.44 -0.04
C PHE A 732 11.04 -25.55 0.96
N MET A 733 9.87 -25.06 0.56
CA MET A 733 9.06 -24.15 1.36
C MET A 733 8.48 -24.84 2.61
N VAL A 734 8.09 -26.11 2.52
CA VAL A 734 7.71 -26.91 3.70
C VAL A 734 8.89 -27.03 4.67
N GLY A 735 10.10 -27.27 4.16
CA GLY A 735 11.30 -27.44 4.97
C GLY A 735 11.69 -26.18 5.73
N ILE A 736 11.82 -25.05 5.02
CA ILE A 736 12.22 -23.78 5.64
C ILE A 736 11.19 -23.28 6.66
N ASN A 737 9.89 -23.44 6.37
CA ASN A 737 8.84 -23.10 7.34
C ASN A 737 8.86 -24.05 8.55
N THR A 738 9.18 -25.33 8.37
CA THR A 738 9.29 -26.29 9.49
C THR A 738 10.39 -25.87 10.45
N GLN A 739 11.58 -25.52 9.93
CA GLN A 739 12.68 -25.03 10.73
C GLN A 739 12.35 -23.70 11.41
N PHE A 740 11.80 -22.75 10.65
CA PHE A 740 11.54 -21.42 11.18
C PHE A 740 10.44 -21.40 12.24
N MET A 741 9.37 -22.18 12.05
CA MET A 741 8.34 -22.37 13.08
C MET A 741 8.90 -23.03 14.35
N SER A 742 9.81 -23.99 14.20
CA SER A 742 10.48 -24.63 15.33
C SER A 742 11.33 -23.62 16.13
N GLU A 743 12.10 -22.77 15.44
CA GLU A 743 12.92 -21.74 16.07
C GLU A 743 12.07 -20.66 16.77
N MET A 744 11.00 -20.18 16.13
CA MET A 744 10.09 -19.22 16.76
C MET A 744 9.46 -19.76 18.04
N ARG A 745 9.05 -21.04 18.03
CA ARG A 745 8.52 -21.72 19.24
C ARG A 745 9.60 -21.89 20.30
N TRP A 746 10.81 -22.25 19.90
CA TRP A 746 11.95 -22.38 20.83
C TRP A 746 12.28 -21.04 21.51
N ARG A 747 12.16 -19.91 20.79
CA ARG A 747 12.32 -18.55 21.33
C ARG A 747 11.08 -17.98 22.03
N ASP A 748 10.06 -18.79 22.30
CA ASP A 748 8.82 -18.41 23.00
C ASP A 748 8.04 -17.28 22.30
N LEU A 749 8.05 -17.25 20.97
CA LEU A 749 7.14 -16.39 20.18
C LEU A 749 5.78 -17.06 20.05
N ALA A 750 4.73 -16.32 20.42
CA ALA A 750 3.33 -16.76 20.35
C ALA A 750 2.79 -16.73 18.91
N VAL A 751 3.24 -17.68 18.09
CA VAL A 751 2.80 -17.86 16.69
C VAL A 751 1.72 -18.93 16.57
N ALA A 752 0.78 -18.71 15.66
CA ALA A 752 -0.28 -19.67 15.38
C ALA A 752 0.28 -21.00 14.88
N ARG A 753 -0.20 -22.12 15.40
CA ARG A 753 0.39 -23.45 15.11
C ARG A 753 0.43 -23.81 13.63
N THR A 754 -0.58 -23.39 12.89
CA THR A 754 -0.79 -23.64 11.46
C THR A 754 -0.32 -22.48 10.57
N CYS A 755 0.36 -21.48 11.14
CA CYS A 755 0.90 -20.38 10.38
C CYS A 755 1.93 -20.86 9.34
N THR A 756 1.97 -20.20 8.18
CA THR A 756 3.03 -20.35 7.17
C THR A 756 3.75 -19.02 7.03
N PRO A 757 4.85 -18.80 7.79
CA PRO A 757 5.49 -17.48 7.82
C PRO A 757 6.15 -17.05 6.53
N LEU A 758 6.72 -17.98 5.78
CA LEU A 758 7.39 -17.74 4.51
C LEU A 758 6.53 -18.32 3.40
N ARG A 759 6.02 -17.45 2.52
CA ARG A 759 5.19 -17.86 1.37
C ARG A 759 5.77 -17.45 0.01
N MET A 760 6.87 -16.70 0.02
CA MET A 760 7.54 -16.22 -1.18
C MET A 760 8.80 -17.04 -1.41
N PHE A 761 8.78 -17.92 -2.40
CA PHE A 761 10.02 -18.52 -2.87
C PHE A 761 10.71 -17.55 -3.83
N TRP A 762 10.05 -17.18 -4.92
CA TRP A 762 10.52 -16.18 -5.89
C TRP A 762 10.14 -14.76 -5.48
N GLY A 763 8.96 -14.59 -4.87
CA GLY A 763 8.39 -13.28 -4.55
C GLY A 763 8.06 -12.49 -5.81
N GLN A 764 7.26 -13.10 -6.69
CA GLN A 764 6.89 -12.57 -8.00
C GLN A 764 6.29 -11.18 -7.88
N VAL A 765 6.61 -10.30 -8.83
CA VAL A 765 6.00 -8.98 -8.89
C VAL A 765 4.70 -9.10 -9.66
N ASP A 766 3.59 -8.80 -8.99
CA ASP A 766 2.32 -8.60 -9.67
C ASP A 766 2.35 -7.23 -10.34
N HIS A 767 2.52 -7.21 -11.66
CA HIS A 767 2.55 -5.99 -12.47
C HIS A 767 1.28 -5.12 -12.36
N THR A 768 0.18 -5.67 -11.82
CA THR A 768 -1.06 -4.91 -11.59
C THR A 768 -1.04 -4.12 -10.28
N THR A 769 -0.52 -4.72 -9.20
CA THR A 769 -0.43 -4.09 -7.87
C THR A 769 0.94 -3.48 -7.60
N GLN A 770 1.94 -3.82 -8.42
CA GLN A 770 3.37 -3.52 -8.23
C GLN A 770 3.89 -4.00 -6.87
N GLN A 771 3.26 -5.04 -6.33
CA GLN A 771 3.61 -5.66 -5.06
C GLN A 771 4.10 -7.09 -5.28
N ARG A 772 4.91 -7.57 -4.34
CA ARG A 772 5.29 -8.98 -4.33
C ARG A 772 4.13 -9.83 -3.85
N SER A 773 3.86 -10.90 -4.57
CA SER A 773 2.85 -11.89 -4.21
C SER A 773 3.50 -13.13 -3.59
N ALA A 774 2.75 -13.84 -2.76
CA ALA A 774 3.08 -15.19 -2.34
C ALA A 774 3.15 -16.13 -3.56
N ASP A 775 4.09 -17.07 -3.54
CA ASP A 775 4.17 -18.14 -4.54
C ASP A 775 3.27 -19.31 -4.15
N ILE A 776 3.18 -19.61 -2.84
CA ILE A 776 2.40 -20.72 -2.29
C ILE A 776 1.22 -20.24 -1.44
N GLU A 777 0.14 -21.02 -1.45
CA GLU A 777 -0.93 -20.93 -0.45
C GLU A 777 -0.43 -21.33 0.94
N PRO A 778 -1.09 -20.90 2.03
CA PRO A 778 -0.71 -21.34 3.36
C PRO A 778 -0.74 -22.87 3.43
N LEU A 779 0.29 -23.48 4.05
CA LEU A 779 0.41 -24.94 4.17
C LEU A 779 -0.78 -25.58 4.90
N ALA A 780 -1.48 -24.81 5.74
CA ALA A 780 -2.72 -25.25 6.39
C ALA A 780 -3.89 -25.43 5.42
N GLU A 781 -3.89 -24.71 4.29
CA GLU A 781 -4.92 -24.83 3.25
C GLU A 781 -4.68 -26.05 2.35
N TRP A 782 -3.42 -26.48 2.21
CA TRP A 782 -3.07 -27.73 1.51
C TRP A 782 -3.72 -28.94 2.19
N ALA A 783 -3.93 -28.88 3.51
CA ALA A 783 -4.63 -29.93 4.25
C ALA A 783 -6.12 -30.07 3.90
N THR A 784 -6.70 -29.14 3.11
CA THR A 784 -8.08 -29.26 2.60
C THR A 784 -8.18 -30.15 1.36
N ALA A 785 -7.06 -30.38 0.67
CA ALA A 785 -6.92 -31.31 -0.45
C ALA A 785 -5.68 -32.20 -0.23
N PRO A 786 -5.65 -33.02 0.84
CA PRO A 786 -4.44 -33.73 1.26
C PRO A 786 -4.01 -34.84 0.30
N ASP A 787 -4.87 -35.24 -0.64
CA ASP A 787 -4.58 -36.19 -1.72
C ASP A 787 -3.80 -35.55 -2.90
N ASP A 788 -3.66 -34.22 -2.94
CA ASP A 788 -2.92 -33.53 -3.99
C ASP A 788 -1.41 -33.84 -3.86
N PRO A 789 -0.69 -34.08 -4.97
CA PRO A 789 0.75 -34.35 -4.95
C PRO A 789 1.56 -33.08 -4.68
N VAL A 790 2.84 -33.23 -4.31
CA VAL A 790 3.75 -32.09 -4.18
C VAL A 790 3.92 -31.38 -5.53
N GLY A 791 3.78 -30.05 -5.54
CA GLY A 791 3.81 -29.22 -6.75
C GLY A 791 2.44 -29.00 -7.41
N ALA A 792 1.35 -29.48 -6.82
CA ALA A 792 0.00 -29.32 -7.36
C ALA A 792 -0.38 -27.85 -7.59
N LEU A 793 -1.19 -27.59 -8.62
CA LEU A 793 -1.64 -26.23 -8.95
C LEU A 793 -2.49 -25.59 -7.84
N SER A 794 -3.13 -26.40 -6.98
CA SER A 794 -3.87 -25.96 -5.78
C SER A 794 -2.97 -25.35 -4.71
N HIS A 795 -1.68 -25.71 -4.69
CA HIS A 795 -0.70 -25.18 -3.75
C HIS A 795 -0.19 -23.79 -4.14
N GLN A 796 -0.38 -23.37 -5.39
CA GLN A 796 0.15 -22.12 -5.93
C GLN A 796 -0.88 -20.98 -5.87
N THR A 797 -0.43 -19.80 -5.43
CA THR A 797 -1.30 -18.62 -5.36
C THR A 797 -1.54 -17.98 -6.72
N ILE A 798 -0.49 -17.90 -7.55
CA ILE A 798 -0.60 -17.44 -8.93
C ILE A 798 -0.54 -18.65 -9.85
N LYS A 799 -1.48 -18.72 -10.80
CA LYS A 799 -1.55 -19.78 -11.81
C LYS A 799 -1.00 -19.26 -13.14
N PRO A 800 -0.24 -20.07 -13.88
CA PRO A 800 0.19 -19.73 -15.23
C PRO A 800 -0.98 -19.39 -16.14
N HIS A 801 -0.69 -18.60 -17.17
CA HIS A 801 -1.71 -18.05 -18.06
C HIS A 801 -2.53 -19.09 -18.84
N ASP A 802 -1.95 -20.27 -19.11
CA ASP A 802 -2.69 -21.38 -19.70
C ASP A 802 -3.49 -22.14 -18.62
N PRO A 803 -4.84 -22.10 -18.65
CA PRO A 803 -5.67 -22.85 -17.70
C PRO A 803 -5.53 -24.37 -17.86
N ALA A 804 -4.92 -24.85 -18.95
CA ALA A 804 -4.61 -26.25 -19.18
C ALA A 804 -3.22 -26.66 -18.70
N ASN A 805 -2.43 -25.78 -18.07
CA ASN A 805 -1.11 -26.13 -17.50
C ASN A 805 -1.27 -27.06 -16.29
N PRO A 806 -1.05 -28.38 -16.46
CA PRO A 806 -1.37 -29.35 -15.42
C PRO A 806 -0.36 -29.32 -14.27
N ASP A 807 0.86 -28.85 -14.54
CA ASP A 807 2.00 -28.93 -13.63
C ASP A 807 2.34 -27.57 -12.97
N GLY A 808 1.65 -26.49 -13.41
CA GLY A 808 1.84 -25.14 -12.89
C GLY A 808 3.23 -24.54 -13.10
N SER A 809 4.04 -25.10 -14.01
CA SER A 809 5.38 -24.60 -14.30
C SER A 809 5.32 -23.32 -15.15
N ARG A 810 6.31 -22.44 -14.98
CA ARG A 810 6.46 -21.19 -15.73
C ARG A 810 7.73 -21.23 -16.56
N LEU A 811 7.70 -20.57 -17.70
CA LEU A 811 8.86 -20.39 -18.56
C LEU A 811 9.96 -19.61 -17.83
N VAL A 812 11.18 -20.11 -17.90
CA VAL A 812 12.39 -19.42 -17.44
C VAL A 812 13.37 -19.37 -18.61
N VAL A 813 13.80 -18.18 -19.00
CA VAL A 813 14.88 -18.02 -19.98
C VAL A 813 16.16 -17.63 -19.26
N VAL A 814 17.21 -18.42 -19.44
CA VAL A 814 18.53 -18.19 -18.83
C VAL A 814 19.50 -17.73 -19.89
N PHE A 815 20.26 -16.69 -19.56
CA PHE A 815 21.34 -16.15 -20.38
C PHE A 815 22.66 -16.28 -19.64
N ARG A 816 23.68 -16.79 -20.33
CA ARG A 816 25.08 -16.62 -19.94
C ARG A 816 25.73 -15.63 -20.89
N SER A 817 25.74 -14.35 -20.54
CA SER A 817 26.32 -13.30 -21.39
C SER A 817 26.72 -12.05 -20.60
N ASP A 818 27.68 -11.31 -21.14
CA ASP A 818 28.07 -9.99 -20.63
C ASP A 818 27.04 -8.89 -20.94
N LEU A 819 26.02 -9.19 -21.75
CA LEU A 819 24.98 -8.25 -22.19
C LEU A 819 24.34 -7.51 -21.01
N PHE A 820 23.80 -8.24 -20.02
CA PHE A 820 23.08 -7.65 -18.89
C PHE A 820 24.00 -6.97 -17.88
N ARG A 821 25.29 -7.34 -17.85
CA ARG A 821 26.31 -6.64 -17.05
C ARG A 821 26.62 -5.27 -17.65
N ARG A 822 26.70 -5.17 -18.98
CA ARG A 822 27.02 -3.92 -19.71
C ARG A 822 25.79 -3.04 -19.95
N TYR A 823 24.64 -3.66 -20.15
CA TYR A 823 23.35 -3.00 -20.43
C TYR A 823 22.30 -3.47 -19.39
N PRO A 824 22.43 -3.07 -18.12
CA PRO A 824 21.51 -3.51 -17.06
C PRO A 824 20.07 -2.99 -17.23
N SER A 825 19.86 -2.01 -18.12
CA SER A 825 18.54 -1.47 -18.46
C SER A 825 17.88 -2.14 -19.66
N THR A 826 18.47 -3.20 -20.22
CA THR A 826 17.85 -3.98 -21.29
C THR A 826 16.49 -4.50 -20.84
N LEU A 827 15.46 -4.21 -21.63
CA LEU A 827 14.14 -4.77 -21.44
C LEU A 827 14.10 -6.13 -22.12
N VAL A 828 13.64 -7.14 -21.37
CA VAL A 828 13.44 -8.49 -21.88
C VAL A 828 11.95 -8.79 -21.76
N TYR A 829 11.30 -9.13 -22.86
CA TYR A 829 9.87 -9.46 -22.88
C TYR A 829 9.54 -10.43 -24.01
N LEU A 830 8.38 -11.08 -23.91
CA LEU A 830 7.84 -11.92 -24.98
C LEU A 830 6.84 -11.13 -25.82
N VAL A 831 6.79 -11.42 -27.12
CA VAL A 831 5.80 -10.92 -28.07
C VAL A 831 5.07 -12.12 -28.66
N GLU A 832 3.74 -12.11 -28.62
CA GLU A 832 2.95 -13.16 -29.27
C GLU A 832 3.17 -13.14 -30.79
N ASP A 833 3.48 -14.31 -31.36
CA ASP A 833 3.67 -14.51 -32.78
C ASP A 833 2.37 -14.27 -33.56
N ASP A 834 2.48 -13.96 -34.85
CA ASP A 834 1.31 -13.77 -35.72
C ASP A 834 1.59 -14.30 -37.13
N THR A 835 0.59 -14.94 -37.73
CA THR A 835 0.70 -15.45 -39.11
C THR A 835 0.78 -14.34 -40.15
N ASP A 836 0.35 -13.12 -39.82
CA ASP A 836 0.50 -11.94 -40.67
C ASP A 836 1.82 -11.20 -40.33
N ASP A 837 2.82 -11.32 -41.21
CA ASP A 837 4.11 -10.65 -41.08
C ASP A 837 4.00 -9.14 -40.83
N ALA A 838 2.97 -8.48 -41.36
CA ALA A 838 2.79 -7.04 -41.16
C ALA A 838 2.38 -6.73 -39.71
N VAL A 839 1.50 -7.55 -39.13
CA VAL A 839 1.06 -7.42 -37.73
C VAL A 839 2.22 -7.76 -36.80
N LEU A 840 2.93 -8.86 -37.06
CA LEU A 840 4.12 -9.23 -36.28
C LEU A 840 5.18 -8.11 -36.31
N THR A 841 5.45 -7.53 -37.49
CA THR A 841 6.39 -6.42 -37.63
C THR A 841 5.94 -5.20 -36.82
N GLU A 842 4.64 -4.86 -36.84
CA GLU A 842 4.08 -3.76 -36.04
C GLU A 842 4.26 -4.03 -34.54
N ARG A 843 3.96 -5.25 -34.06
CA ARG A 843 4.13 -5.65 -32.65
C ARG A 843 5.59 -5.58 -32.20
N LEU A 844 6.52 -6.05 -33.04
CA LEU A 844 7.97 -6.05 -32.76
C LEU A 844 8.59 -4.64 -32.80
N THR A 845 8.01 -3.71 -33.55
CA THR A 845 8.54 -2.33 -33.71
C THR A 845 7.84 -1.30 -32.83
N SER A 846 6.67 -1.63 -32.27
CA SER A 846 5.93 -0.77 -31.34
C SER A 846 6.56 -0.73 -29.94
N PRO A 847 6.50 0.40 -29.21
CA PRO A 847 6.91 0.43 -27.80
C PRO A 847 6.16 -0.63 -26.98
N PRO A 848 6.85 -1.44 -26.15
CA PRO A 848 6.20 -2.53 -25.42
C PRO A 848 5.26 -1.99 -24.34
N GLN A 849 4.08 -2.60 -24.21
CA GLN A 849 3.14 -2.31 -23.13
C GLN A 849 3.22 -3.39 -22.05
N LEU A 850 4.14 -3.22 -21.09
CA LEU A 850 4.39 -4.21 -20.03
C LEU A 850 3.52 -4.00 -18.78
N ASP A 851 3.12 -2.76 -18.51
CA ASP A 851 2.30 -2.40 -17.35
C ASP A 851 0.82 -2.31 -17.72
N MET A 852 -0.04 -2.78 -16.82
CA MET A 852 -1.49 -2.66 -16.97
C MET A 852 -1.91 -1.19 -16.82
N PRO A 853 -2.72 -0.64 -17.75
CA PRO A 853 -3.25 0.71 -17.60
C PRO A 853 -4.06 0.89 -16.30
N PRO A 854 -3.92 2.03 -15.61
CA PRO A 854 -4.71 2.31 -14.43
C PRO A 854 -6.20 2.44 -14.79
N GLY A 855 -7.06 1.74 -14.04
CA GLY A 855 -8.52 1.74 -14.27
C GLY A 855 -9.03 0.67 -15.25
N THR A 856 -8.19 -0.31 -15.62
CA THR A 856 -8.61 -1.48 -16.41
C THR A 856 -9.79 -2.20 -15.72
N PRO A 857 -10.96 -2.33 -16.37
CA PRO A 857 -12.17 -2.90 -15.75
C PRO A 857 -12.04 -4.38 -15.37
N ASP A 858 -11.25 -5.14 -16.14
CA ASP A 858 -11.04 -6.57 -15.95
C ASP A 858 -9.54 -6.91 -16.09
N PRO A 859 -8.80 -6.96 -14.95
CA PRO A 859 -7.38 -7.31 -14.96
C PRO A 859 -7.08 -8.70 -15.48
N GLU A 860 -7.98 -9.67 -15.32
CA GLU A 860 -7.77 -11.05 -15.80
C GLU A 860 -7.94 -11.15 -17.32
N ALA A 861 -8.89 -10.41 -17.89
CA ALA A 861 -9.01 -10.29 -19.34
C ALA A 861 -7.78 -9.58 -19.94
N TRP A 862 -7.31 -8.49 -19.33
CA TRP A 862 -6.10 -7.81 -19.83
C TRP A 862 -4.86 -8.70 -19.79
N ARG A 863 -4.67 -9.48 -18.71
CA ARG A 863 -3.56 -10.46 -18.64
C ARG A 863 -3.64 -11.51 -19.75
N ARG A 864 -4.83 -11.76 -20.29
CA ARG A 864 -5.07 -12.77 -21.32
C ARG A 864 -4.92 -12.30 -22.75
N ASP A 865 -5.26 -11.05 -23.00
CA ASP A 865 -5.25 -10.49 -24.34
C ASP A 865 -4.03 -9.58 -24.57
N ARG A 866 -3.00 -9.65 -23.70
CA ARG A 866 -1.78 -8.82 -23.79
C ARG A 866 -0.86 -9.29 -24.92
N GLU A 867 -0.41 -8.37 -25.76
CA GLU A 867 0.53 -8.66 -26.85
C GLU A 867 1.98 -8.80 -26.37
N HIS A 868 2.34 -8.04 -25.32
CA HIS A 868 3.68 -8.04 -24.71
C HIS A 868 3.60 -8.67 -23.32
N VAL A 869 4.42 -9.69 -23.06
CA VAL A 869 4.52 -10.33 -21.74
C VAL A 869 5.85 -9.99 -21.10
N GLY A 870 5.81 -9.17 -20.04
CA GLY A 870 6.98 -8.87 -19.22
C GLY A 870 7.35 -10.02 -18.27
N PRO A 871 8.59 -10.05 -17.76
CA PRO A 871 9.01 -11.04 -16.79
C PRO A 871 8.33 -10.77 -15.44
N VAL A 872 7.78 -11.80 -14.82
CA VAL A 872 7.21 -11.72 -13.45
C VAL A 872 8.28 -11.75 -12.37
N PHE A 873 9.46 -12.26 -12.74
CA PHE A 873 10.60 -12.36 -11.86
C PHE A 873 11.91 -12.33 -12.67
N THR A 874 12.95 -11.73 -12.11
CA THR A 874 14.28 -11.65 -12.71
C THR A 874 15.31 -11.86 -11.61
N GLY A 875 16.31 -12.70 -11.89
CA GLY A 875 17.39 -13.01 -10.96
C GLY A 875 18.73 -13.14 -11.67
N THR A 876 19.81 -13.01 -10.90
CA THR A 876 21.18 -13.19 -11.39
C THR A 876 21.89 -14.22 -10.54
N LEU A 877 22.41 -15.30 -11.12
CA LEU A 877 23.23 -16.27 -10.39
C LEU A 877 24.66 -15.75 -10.27
N THR A 878 25.21 -15.23 -11.36
CA THR A 878 26.51 -14.56 -11.42
C THR A 878 26.34 -13.26 -12.23
N PRO A 879 27.35 -12.37 -12.30
CA PRO A 879 27.27 -11.21 -13.18
C PRO A 879 27.04 -11.54 -14.66
N GLU A 880 27.29 -12.77 -15.09
CA GLU A 880 27.14 -13.25 -16.46
C GLU A 880 25.91 -14.15 -16.63
N LEU A 881 25.44 -14.79 -15.56
CA LEU A 881 24.26 -15.67 -15.56
C LEU A 881 23.04 -14.92 -15.04
N THR A 882 22.17 -14.50 -15.95
CA THR A 882 20.90 -13.81 -15.65
C THR A 882 19.74 -14.64 -16.16
N PHE A 883 18.64 -14.68 -15.43
CA PHE A 883 17.45 -15.40 -15.85
C PHE A 883 16.17 -14.58 -15.66
N PHE A 884 15.22 -14.81 -16.55
CA PHE A 884 13.95 -14.11 -16.63
C PHE A 884 12.81 -15.13 -16.62
N THR A 885 11.88 -14.99 -15.70
CA THR A 885 10.71 -15.86 -15.59
C THR A 885 9.49 -15.15 -16.14
N PHE A 886 8.73 -15.83 -16.99
CA PHE A 886 7.52 -15.30 -17.62
C PHE A 886 6.30 -16.06 -17.14
N ASP A 887 5.16 -15.36 -17.05
CA ASP A 887 3.86 -15.97 -16.75
C ASP A 887 3.25 -16.63 -18.00
N VAL A 888 4.02 -17.56 -18.57
CA VAL A 888 3.70 -18.33 -19.79
C VAL A 888 4.04 -19.79 -19.52
N THR A 889 3.21 -20.69 -20.03
CA THR A 889 3.44 -22.13 -19.95
C THR A 889 4.60 -22.52 -20.88
N PRO A 890 5.60 -23.29 -20.42
CA PRO A 890 6.79 -23.56 -21.23
C PRO A 890 6.53 -24.22 -22.59
N SER A 891 5.48 -25.05 -22.71
CA SER A 891 5.11 -25.76 -23.95
C SER A 891 4.39 -24.90 -24.98
N THR A 892 4.15 -23.61 -24.70
CA THR A 892 3.58 -22.67 -25.66
C THR A 892 4.61 -21.68 -26.17
N LEU A 893 5.90 -21.91 -25.87
CA LEU A 893 6.98 -20.99 -26.22
C LEU A 893 7.12 -20.80 -27.73
N GLU A 894 6.82 -21.81 -28.55
CA GLU A 894 6.73 -21.68 -30.01
C GLU A 894 5.84 -20.53 -30.51
N GLN A 895 4.86 -20.09 -29.70
CA GLN A 895 3.91 -19.02 -30.02
C GLN A 895 4.46 -17.62 -29.72
N TYR A 896 5.72 -17.49 -29.30
CA TYR A 896 6.30 -16.23 -28.85
C TYR A 896 7.67 -15.95 -29.48
N TRP A 897 8.00 -14.66 -29.54
CA TRP A 897 9.35 -14.16 -29.76
C TRP A 897 9.89 -13.56 -28.47
N LEU A 898 11.10 -13.96 -28.09
CA LEU A 898 11.82 -13.32 -27.00
C LEU A 898 12.54 -12.08 -27.52
N VAL A 899 12.19 -10.90 -27.02
CA VAL A 899 12.74 -9.63 -27.47
C VAL A 899 13.66 -9.04 -26.41
N LEU A 900 14.88 -8.69 -26.84
CA LEU A 900 15.84 -7.88 -26.12
C LEU A 900 15.78 -6.47 -26.69
N ASP A 901 15.23 -5.51 -25.94
CA ASP A 901 15.09 -4.11 -26.34
C ASP A 901 16.05 -3.25 -25.51
N GLU A 902 16.93 -2.51 -26.19
CA GLU A 902 17.76 -1.49 -25.57
C GLU A 902 16.98 -0.16 -25.53
N PRO A 903 16.45 0.26 -24.36
CA PRO A 903 15.79 1.55 -24.28
C PRO A 903 16.84 2.65 -24.52
N PRO A 904 16.61 3.59 -25.46
CA PRO A 904 17.59 4.62 -25.76
C PRO A 904 17.79 5.52 -24.55
N ALA A 905 18.94 5.37 -23.87
CA ALA A 905 19.27 6.13 -22.66
C ALA A 905 19.45 7.63 -22.96
N GLU A 906 19.96 7.94 -24.15
CA GLU A 906 20.15 9.29 -24.69
C GLU A 906 20.28 9.24 -26.21
N LEU A 907 20.21 10.39 -26.89
CA LEU A 907 20.45 10.46 -28.33
C LEU A 907 21.93 10.28 -28.63
N ARG A 908 22.29 9.21 -29.32
CA ARG A 908 23.65 8.88 -29.74
C ARG A 908 23.75 8.85 -31.26
N PHE A 909 24.97 8.88 -31.77
CA PHE A 909 25.23 8.70 -33.19
C PHE A 909 26.24 7.59 -33.39
N ARG A 910 26.00 6.73 -34.35
CA ARG A 910 26.85 5.62 -34.72
C ARG A 910 28.04 6.08 -35.54
N ASN A 911 29.19 5.45 -35.30
CA ASN A 911 30.43 5.66 -36.07
C ASN A 911 30.81 4.43 -36.92
N ASP A 912 30.04 3.34 -36.82
CA ASP A 912 30.30 2.04 -37.43
C ASP A 912 29.73 1.90 -38.85
N GLN A 913 29.07 2.95 -39.35
CA GLN A 913 28.62 3.09 -40.73
C GLN A 913 29.32 4.29 -41.39
N PRO A 914 29.64 4.21 -42.70
CA PRO A 914 30.18 5.35 -43.42
C PRO A 914 29.21 6.55 -43.36
N LEU A 915 29.71 7.70 -42.92
CA LEU A 915 28.89 8.92 -42.88
C LEU A 915 28.53 9.38 -44.29
N ASP A 916 27.28 9.79 -44.49
CA ASP A 916 26.84 10.44 -45.72
C ASP A 916 27.73 11.66 -46.05
N THR A 917 27.86 11.99 -47.32
CA THR A 917 28.73 13.07 -47.80
C THR A 917 27.97 14.33 -48.26
N THR A 918 26.63 14.27 -48.25
CA THR A 918 25.75 15.27 -48.85
C THR A 918 25.66 16.56 -48.01
N SER A 919 25.17 16.46 -46.77
CA SER A 919 24.92 17.59 -45.86
C SER A 919 25.06 17.15 -44.39
N ALA A 920 25.26 18.11 -43.47
CA ALA A 920 25.37 17.80 -42.04
C ALA A 920 24.07 17.28 -41.44
N ALA A 921 22.91 17.79 -41.89
CA ALA A 921 21.61 17.30 -41.47
C ALA A 921 21.39 15.84 -41.90
N THR A 922 21.81 15.49 -43.13
CA THR A 922 21.74 14.10 -43.60
C THR A 922 22.63 13.19 -42.78
N VAL A 923 23.88 13.61 -42.52
CA VAL A 923 24.83 12.87 -41.67
C VAL A 923 24.25 12.62 -40.29
N ALA A 924 23.69 13.65 -39.65
CA ALA A 924 23.07 13.53 -38.33
C ALA A 924 21.92 12.51 -38.33
N ARG A 925 21.02 12.58 -39.31
CA ARG A 925 19.88 11.66 -39.43
C ARG A 925 20.31 10.22 -39.71
N THR A 926 21.30 10.01 -40.59
CA THR A 926 21.75 8.65 -40.94
C THR A 926 22.61 8.03 -39.86
N ALA A 927 23.36 8.84 -39.12
CA ALA A 927 24.18 8.37 -38.02
C ALA A 927 23.37 8.24 -36.73
N LEU A 928 22.15 8.79 -36.63
CA LEU A 928 21.34 8.72 -35.43
C LEU A 928 21.13 7.27 -35.03
N ASP A 929 21.47 6.96 -33.79
CA ASP A 929 21.36 5.61 -33.24
C ASP A 929 19.88 5.27 -33.02
N GLN A 930 19.44 4.20 -33.66
CA GLN A 930 18.06 3.73 -33.55
C GLN A 930 17.95 2.75 -32.38
N PRO A 931 16.79 2.68 -31.69
CA PRO A 931 16.55 1.63 -30.69
C PRO A 931 16.81 0.26 -31.31
N THR A 932 17.69 -0.52 -30.68
CA THR A 932 18.03 -1.85 -31.17
C THR A 932 17.16 -2.88 -30.47
N ARG A 933 16.48 -3.69 -31.27
CA ARG A 933 15.68 -4.82 -30.80
C ARG A 933 16.16 -6.09 -31.45
N VAL A 934 16.48 -7.08 -30.62
CA VAL A 934 16.85 -8.41 -31.10
C VAL A 934 15.75 -9.37 -30.68
N ALA A 935 15.11 -10.01 -31.67
CA ALA A 935 14.10 -11.02 -31.45
C ALA A 935 14.71 -12.41 -31.66
N ILE A 936 14.50 -13.30 -30.69
CA ILE A 936 14.93 -14.70 -30.70
C ILE A 936 13.66 -15.55 -30.80
N SER A 937 13.64 -16.48 -31.74
CA SER A 937 12.48 -17.36 -31.98
C SER A 937 12.20 -18.23 -30.76
N GLY A 938 10.95 -18.22 -30.28
CA GLY A 938 10.50 -19.12 -29.22
C GLY A 938 10.62 -20.59 -29.61
N GLN A 939 10.27 -20.96 -30.85
CA GLN A 939 10.46 -22.32 -31.35
C GLN A 939 11.91 -22.79 -31.20
N ALA A 940 12.89 -21.96 -31.58
CA ALA A 940 14.29 -22.32 -31.49
C ALA A 940 14.74 -22.51 -30.03
N LEU A 941 14.22 -21.69 -29.11
CA LEU A 941 14.47 -21.80 -27.68
C LEU A 941 13.82 -23.07 -27.09
N GLU A 942 12.60 -23.40 -27.51
CA GLU A 942 11.88 -24.59 -27.09
C GLU A 942 12.59 -25.86 -27.57
N ASP A 943 12.92 -25.93 -28.86
CA ASP A 943 13.66 -27.04 -29.46
C ASP A 943 15.00 -27.28 -28.74
N ALA A 944 15.73 -26.20 -28.43
CA ALA A 944 17.01 -26.29 -27.73
C ALA A 944 16.86 -26.67 -26.25
N GLY A 945 15.81 -26.21 -25.57
CA GLY A 945 15.50 -26.60 -24.20
C GLY A 945 15.05 -28.06 -24.09
N LEU A 946 14.37 -28.58 -25.12
CA LEU A 946 13.97 -29.98 -25.26
C LEU A 946 15.12 -30.88 -25.76
N ALA A 947 16.13 -30.31 -26.42
CA ALA A 947 17.31 -31.04 -26.88
C ALA A 947 18.26 -31.33 -25.71
N GLY A 948 18.52 -32.62 -25.48
CA GLY A 948 19.36 -33.14 -24.38
C GLY A 948 20.22 -34.30 -24.82
#